data_AF-A0A7Y5GYJ1-F1
#
_entry.id   AF-A0A7Y5GYJ1-F1
#
_cell.length_a   1.000
_cell.length_b   1.000
_cell.length_c   1.000
_cell.angle_alpha   90.00
_cell.angle_beta   90.00
_cell.angle_gamma   90.00
#
_symmetry.space_group_name_H-M   'P 1'
#
loop_
_entity.id
_entity.type
_entity.pdbx_description
1 polymer ?
#
loop_
_entity_poly.entity_id
_entity_poly.type
_entity_poly.pdbx_seq_one_letter_code
_entity_poly.pdbx_strand_id
1 'polypeptide(L)'
;MFTLRRLGKWTSPQRSKSVQVAVLGAIAATILGCAGDSPTGLTKTQRLGGPVVRWDLLAKPLPEIPLPNDIATRPDSTSPTGRRVNVSTIAPTLLERDTREKANKLDGFGNSMPLTVSFDAPLDIADILKRHRDNEDPADDAVFLINIDADSPEFGERIPLSLGGREFPLVLEKTDNYFQNDVHAHEMNLVYEIVQEDKNCNNALDPGEDRDGDGVLDHPNIVGLEWHEDTNCNGVLELGEDFDCDEKLDTNPTIVDGLHEDQNCNGALDFGEDLDCDGQLDVATALLEAASGDTNGNFVLDPGEIWECAPTVAPTQNLRRAREDAALADHLVDFWEAETNTLIVRPVLPLREHTTYAAVLTKRLVGLDGNPVESPFPYTTHASQKADLSKLPQTLSKLGLSKNDVAFAWSYTTGSVTYELEQIRRGLYGAGPFGWLAEQFPVESLVMDRLRDDDRADAYVAKADEFGPALTLLALAGDIGVNPPSELEYVSHVVVGSFASPNFLVDRQNVATTVYPADDDEVFDIDPLTGKAVVGTGRVTFWCAVPKTIPGQAEQPFPVQIYGHGYTSTKLELMSQIGRMARFGIASCALDAFGHGIGGEAGATIDFGGEIFTIGQLAYNFFHDIQLGNFVAAMLQGRERDLDNDGRGDSGGDFWTADTFHTRDVVRQSIVDHIQMIRILRAFDGKRLGAIDTDGDGFGNLFGDFDGDGRPDLGGNNVHYAAWGISLGGVLSGVLAGIEPALDAAAPCAGGAGLPDIAIRSRQGGVPEAVFMPIMGPFVVFNPVPDTNPVQTEIKFVLNDVNSQAHVVFATSDKIRPQDRVEIENVVNGEWAVGVVPQNRRFRLSVAADALTATQKRPLLGLLDPVEQAEQQESEAQVDRRLQSRAPVVPVVVDHVEEFGDRLTIRVYDGVTGNLKDTIDHFETDVEFQGAIHPKGSPLIALGRGFGFQRNTPEFRRFMGLASMILQSADPMGYAPRYFKNPISVVDYDPDVKPGVNVLVIPTVGDMNVPVNTGIHMAVAAGTVSVEQSDPRYDKSQLKLLADTFTNEAVERLWRYDFPIDMDLDNDCVYETTVRRMGVYDIDDLDEGLSEFHAPSPSKPLRATVASSNGKLLTPDEVCSEGAAKCGTMYTNKDGINAMRIPYEDYRGQHGIGSPNPCRKFDIDMYMHNLIAVFFYSGGTVLPDDVCLESDNCNYFPWNQ
;
A
#
# COMPACT_ATOMS: atom_id res chain seq x y z
N MET A 1 15.13 -52.36 -21.22
CA MET A 1 15.79 -53.50 -21.90
C MET A 1 17.09 -53.84 -21.18
N PHE A 2 17.27 -55.12 -20.81
CA PHE A 2 18.45 -55.90 -20.38
C PHE A 2 19.78 -55.19 -20.04
N THR A 3 20.26 -55.12 -18.78
CA THR A 3 21.08 -56.09 -17.98
C THR A 3 22.42 -56.63 -18.55
N LEU A 4 23.45 -56.57 -17.66
CA LEU A 4 24.65 -57.44 -17.48
C LEU A 4 25.91 -57.08 -18.31
N ARG A 5 27.16 -57.12 -17.79
CA ARG A 5 27.76 -58.08 -16.84
C ARG A 5 29.15 -57.66 -16.30
N ARG A 6 29.48 -58.29 -15.18
CA ARG A 6 30.65 -58.24 -14.27
C ARG A 6 32.04 -58.68 -14.81
N LEU A 7 33.06 -58.06 -14.18
CA LEU A 7 34.30 -58.59 -13.53
C LEU A 7 35.45 -59.25 -14.32
N GLY A 8 36.65 -58.71 -14.08
CA GLY A 8 37.95 -59.38 -14.14
C GLY A 8 38.82 -58.99 -12.93
N LYS A 9 39.28 -60.00 -12.19
CA LYS A 9 40.02 -59.98 -10.89
C LYS A 9 41.39 -59.31 -10.96
N TRP A 10 41.83 -58.68 -9.86
CA TRP A 10 43.25 -58.67 -9.46
C TRP A 10 43.43 -58.89 -7.95
N THR A 11 44.40 -59.74 -7.65
CA THR A 11 44.79 -60.30 -6.35
C THR A 11 45.61 -59.33 -5.51
N SER A 12 45.44 -59.40 -4.19
CA SER A 12 46.26 -58.70 -3.18
C SER A 12 47.74 -59.13 -3.20
N PRO A 13 48.63 -58.27 -2.69
CA PRO A 13 49.61 -58.73 -1.72
C PRO A 13 49.59 -57.90 -0.43
N GLN A 14 49.72 -58.62 0.69
CA GLN A 14 49.93 -58.09 2.04
C GLN A 14 51.28 -57.36 2.18
N ARG A 15 51.24 -56.22 2.90
CA ARG A 15 52.25 -55.56 3.78
C ARG A 15 52.10 -54.04 3.57
N SER A 16 51.81 -53.20 4.55
CA SER A 16 52.28 -53.17 5.93
C SER A 16 51.18 -52.64 6.89
N LYS A 17 51.01 -53.30 8.04
CA LYS A 17 50.15 -52.80 9.13
C LYS A 17 50.71 -51.52 9.79
N SER A 18 51.98 -51.19 9.53
CA SER A 18 52.67 -50.04 10.11
C SER A 18 52.28 -48.70 9.47
N VAL A 19 51.96 -48.70 8.16
CA VAL A 19 51.53 -47.48 7.46
C VAL A 19 50.05 -47.17 7.72
N GLN A 20 49.20 -48.19 7.89
CA GLN A 20 47.79 -47.97 8.24
C GLN A 20 47.60 -47.38 9.65
N VAL A 21 48.44 -47.76 10.63
CA VAL A 21 48.35 -47.18 11.99
C VAL A 21 48.92 -45.76 12.03
N ALA A 22 49.94 -45.44 11.22
CA ALA A 22 50.46 -44.08 11.10
C ALA A 22 49.50 -43.14 10.33
N VAL A 23 48.81 -43.66 9.31
CA VAL A 23 47.81 -42.89 8.54
C VAL A 23 46.50 -42.73 9.32
N LEU A 24 46.05 -43.75 10.06
CA LEU A 24 44.90 -43.62 10.97
C LEU A 24 45.23 -42.73 12.17
N GLY A 25 46.46 -42.78 12.70
CA GLY A 25 46.93 -41.87 13.75
C GLY A 25 47.08 -40.43 13.26
N ALA A 26 47.54 -40.23 12.02
CA ALA A 26 47.60 -38.90 11.40
C ALA A 26 46.21 -38.36 11.10
N ILE A 27 45.29 -39.15 10.53
CA ILE A 27 43.89 -38.74 10.28
C ILE A 27 43.15 -38.48 11.60
N ALA A 28 43.35 -39.30 12.63
CA ALA A 28 42.79 -39.03 13.96
C ALA A 28 43.40 -37.77 14.59
N ALA A 29 44.69 -37.49 14.37
CA ALA A 29 45.34 -36.26 14.82
C ALA A 29 44.93 -35.01 14.00
N THR A 30 44.58 -35.13 12.72
CA THR A 30 43.97 -34.02 11.95
C THR A 30 42.51 -33.79 12.34
N ILE A 31 41.75 -34.85 12.66
CA ILE A 31 40.37 -34.73 13.15
C ILE A 31 40.34 -34.17 14.59
N LEU A 32 41.29 -34.56 15.46
CA LEU A 32 41.45 -34.00 16.81
C LEU A 32 42.14 -32.61 16.80
N GLY A 33 42.98 -32.33 15.81
CA GLY A 33 43.58 -31.00 15.59
C GLY A 33 42.59 -29.98 15.01
N CYS A 34 41.46 -30.45 14.47
CA CYS A 34 40.29 -29.66 14.09
C CYS A 34 39.21 -29.64 15.17
N ALA A 35 39.44 -30.24 16.35
CA ALA A 35 38.62 -29.98 17.53
C ALA A 35 39.01 -28.61 18.09
N GLY A 36 38.66 -27.54 17.36
CA GLY A 36 38.56 -26.22 17.95
C GLY A 36 37.58 -26.26 19.12
N ASP A 37 37.67 -25.27 20.01
CA ASP A 37 36.71 -25.10 21.10
C ASP A 37 35.28 -25.33 20.58
N SER A 38 34.46 -26.07 21.32
CA SER A 38 33.06 -26.29 20.94
C SER A 38 32.43 -24.94 20.59
N PRO A 39 31.69 -24.83 19.46
CA PRO A 39 31.11 -23.56 19.04
C PRO A 39 30.36 -22.93 20.22
N THR A 40 30.79 -21.73 20.61
CA THR A 40 30.21 -20.99 21.74
C THR A 40 29.28 -19.90 21.20
N GLY A 41 28.27 -19.51 21.96
CA GLY A 41 27.48 -18.29 21.70
C GLY A 41 27.90 -17.14 22.63
N LEU A 42 27.04 -16.14 22.81
CA LEU A 42 27.30 -14.98 23.69
C LEU A 42 27.30 -15.33 25.18
N THR A 43 26.19 -15.88 25.68
CA THR A 43 25.97 -16.26 27.08
C THR A 43 25.36 -17.65 27.13
N LYS A 44 25.58 -18.43 28.19
CA LYS A 44 24.92 -19.74 28.34
C LYS A 44 23.43 -19.56 28.58
N THR A 45 22.60 -20.38 27.91
CA THR A 45 21.16 -20.41 28.12
C THR A 45 20.83 -20.91 29.52
N GLN A 46 19.88 -20.27 30.19
CA GLN A 46 19.29 -20.77 31.43
C GLN A 46 18.04 -21.58 31.05
N ARG A 47 17.92 -22.79 31.63
CA ARG A 47 16.78 -23.69 31.42
C ARG A 47 15.88 -23.60 32.65
N LEU A 48 14.87 -22.76 32.60
CA LEU A 48 13.89 -22.48 33.65
C LEU A 48 12.53 -23.14 33.36
N GLY A 49 12.31 -23.67 32.16
CA GLY A 49 11.08 -24.36 31.75
C GLY A 49 10.09 -23.50 30.98
N GLY A 50 10.48 -22.28 30.57
CA GLY A 50 9.62 -21.40 29.77
C GLY A 50 9.62 -21.75 28.27
N PRO A 51 8.81 -21.04 27.46
CA PRO A 51 8.66 -21.32 26.03
C PRO A 51 9.99 -21.26 25.26
N VAL A 52 10.24 -22.25 24.41
CA VAL A 52 11.47 -22.34 23.62
C VAL A 52 11.22 -21.81 22.22
N VAL A 53 12.12 -20.93 21.76
CA VAL A 53 12.10 -20.46 20.36
C VAL A 53 12.24 -21.65 19.42
N ARG A 54 11.33 -21.76 18.45
CA ARG A 54 11.37 -22.80 17.43
C ARG A 54 12.51 -22.59 16.45
N TRP A 55 13.12 -23.71 16.03
CA TRP A 55 14.25 -23.70 15.12
C TRP A 55 14.32 -24.97 14.27
N ASP A 56 13.75 -24.91 13.08
CA ASP A 56 13.92 -25.92 12.02
C ASP A 56 14.27 -25.25 10.68
N LEU A 57 15.58 -25.25 10.37
CA LEU A 57 16.10 -24.75 9.10
C LEU A 57 15.70 -25.60 7.88
N LEU A 58 15.20 -26.81 8.10
CA LEU A 58 14.86 -27.77 7.04
C LEU A 58 13.34 -27.93 6.86
N ALA A 59 12.54 -27.20 7.64
CA ALA A 59 11.10 -27.12 7.44
C ALA A 59 10.77 -26.70 6.01
N LYS A 60 9.64 -27.19 5.51
CA LYS A 60 9.16 -26.96 4.15
C LYS A 60 7.72 -26.43 4.17
N PRO A 61 7.34 -25.55 3.24
CA PRO A 61 8.17 -25.04 2.14
C PRO A 61 9.22 -24.00 2.57
N LEU A 62 9.04 -23.35 3.73
CA LEU A 62 9.94 -22.34 4.30
C LEU A 62 10.48 -22.79 5.67
N PRO A 63 11.67 -22.31 6.10
CA PRO A 63 12.24 -22.67 7.40
C PRO A 63 11.42 -22.10 8.57
N GLU A 64 11.31 -22.86 9.66
CA GLU A 64 10.66 -22.45 10.90
C GLU A 64 11.74 -21.91 11.85
N ILE A 65 12.19 -20.68 11.57
CA ILE A 65 13.16 -19.95 12.38
C ILE A 65 12.67 -18.51 12.57
N PRO A 66 13.23 -17.74 13.52
CA PRO A 66 13.02 -16.31 13.56
C PRO A 66 13.41 -15.67 12.22
N LEU A 67 12.54 -14.84 11.65
CA LEU A 67 12.79 -14.08 10.42
C LEU A 67 12.53 -12.58 10.68
N PRO A 68 13.23 -11.66 10.01
CA PRO A 68 14.40 -11.88 9.15
C PRO A 68 15.62 -12.39 9.91
N ASN A 69 16.51 -13.14 9.25
CA ASN A 69 17.69 -13.75 9.88
C ASN A 69 18.80 -14.04 8.88
N ASP A 70 20.03 -13.57 9.17
CA ASP A 70 21.18 -13.75 8.28
C ASP A 70 21.55 -15.22 8.02
N ILE A 71 21.09 -16.17 8.82
CA ILE A 71 21.26 -17.60 8.53
C ILE A 71 20.42 -18.05 7.32
N ALA A 72 19.31 -17.37 7.04
CA ALA A 72 18.50 -17.55 5.84
C ALA A 72 19.03 -16.73 4.64
N THR A 73 20.34 -16.44 4.62
CA THR A 73 21.03 -15.80 3.50
C THR A 73 22.18 -16.66 3.01
N ARG A 74 22.62 -16.42 1.77
CA ARG A 74 23.87 -16.95 1.22
C ARG A 74 24.87 -15.81 1.00
N PRO A 75 26.18 -16.05 1.19
CA PRO A 75 27.20 -15.06 0.86
C PRO A 75 27.28 -14.86 -0.66
N ASP A 76 27.37 -13.61 -1.11
CA ASP A 76 27.50 -13.22 -2.50
C ASP A 76 28.31 -11.91 -2.59
N SER A 77 29.56 -11.98 -3.02
CA SER A 77 30.42 -10.79 -3.15
C SER A 77 30.02 -9.84 -4.28
N THR A 78 29.03 -10.21 -5.09
CA THR A 78 28.48 -9.37 -6.17
C THR A 78 27.23 -8.61 -5.74
N SER A 79 26.76 -8.78 -4.50
CA SER A 79 25.67 -7.97 -3.96
C SER A 79 26.22 -6.80 -3.11
N PRO A 80 25.50 -5.67 -3.02
CA PRO A 80 25.90 -4.52 -2.21
C PRO A 80 26.19 -4.84 -0.74
N THR A 81 25.42 -5.73 -0.13
CA THR A 81 25.56 -6.16 1.28
C THR A 81 26.52 -7.33 1.48
N GLY A 82 27.00 -7.97 0.41
CA GLY A 82 27.73 -9.23 0.46
C GLY A 82 26.85 -10.48 0.70
N ARG A 83 25.52 -10.34 0.71
CA ARG A 83 24.53 -11.41 0.95
C ARG A 83 23.43 -11.43 -0.11
N ARG A 84 22.75 -12.57 -0.22
CA ARG A 84 21.46 -12.71 -0.92
C ARG A 84 20.50 -13.51 -0.06
N VAL A 85 19.23 -13.14 -0.05
CA VAL A 85 18.16 -13.91 0.58
C VAL A 85 18.14 -15.34 0.00
N ASN A 86 17.87 -16.35 0.84
CA ASN A 86 17.88 -17.76 0.46
C ASN A 86 16.55 -18.43 0.83
N VAL A 87 15.58 -18.30 -0.06
CA VAL A 87 14.21 -18.83 0.04
C VAL A 87 14.06 -20.06 -0.85
N SER A 88 13.35 -21.08 -0.36
CA SER A 88 13.03 -22.28 -1.14
C SER A 88 12.19 -21.95 -2.38
N THR A 89 12.49 -22.54 -3.53
CA THR A 89 11.69 -22.35 -4.75
C THR A 89 10.65 -23.46 -4.96
N ILE A 90 10.50 -24.39 -4.00
CA ILE A 90 9.42 -25.38 -4.02
C ILE A 90 8.12 -24.63 -3.75
N ALA A 91 7.22 -24.62 -4.73
CA ALA A 91 5.95 -23.91 -4.65
C ALA A 91 4.88 -24.62 -5.52
N PRO A 92 3.59 -24.57 -5.12
CA PRO A 92 2.50 -25.21 -5.86
C PRO A 92 2.23 -24.64 -7.26
N THR A 93 2.49 -23.35 -7.46
CA THR A 93 2.25 -22.64 -8.73
C THR A 93 3.52 -22.00 -9.30
N LEU A 94 3.51 -21.69 -10.59
CA LEU A 94 4.57 -20.94 -11.26
C LEU A 94 4.66 -19.51 -10.72
N LEU A 95 3.51 -18.87 -10.44
CA LEU A 95 3.49 -17.51 -9.87
C LEU A 95 4.22 -17.43 -8.53
N GLU A 96 3.97 -18.37 -7.63
CA GLU A 96 4.65 -18.42 -6.33
C GLU A 96 6.13 -18.78 -6.48
N ARG A 97 6.45 -19.72 -7.37
CA ARG A 97 7.83 -20.11 -7.66
C ARG A 97 8.65 -18.94 -8.18
N ASP A 98 8.12 -18.22 -9.17
CA ASP A 98 8.76 -17.05 -9.77
C ASP A 98 8.97 -15.94 -8.73
N THR A 99 7.95 -15.66 -7.91
CA THR A 99 8.08 -14.72 -6.78
C THR A 99 9.25 -15.10 -5.85
N ARG A 100 9.39 -16.38 -5.50
CA ARG A 100 10.49 -16.86 -4.63
C ARG A 100 11.84 -16.87 -5.34
N GLU A 101 11.88 -17.13 -6.65
CA GLU A 101 13.09 -17.02 -7.48
C GLU A 101 13.58 -15.58 -7.58
N LYS A 102 12.67 -14.62 -7.78
CA LYS A 102 12.95 -13.18 -7.74
C LYS A 102 13.39 -12.75 -6.34
N ALA A 103 12.75 -13.23 -5.26
CA ALA A 103 13.16 -12.95 -3.88
C ALA A 103 14.60 -13.41 -3.57
N ASN A 104 15.05 -14.51 -4.18
CA ASN A 104 16.44 -14.97 -4.06
C ASN A 104 17.48 -14.02 -4.69
N LYS A 105 17.05 -13.02 -5.46
CA LYS A 105 17.91 -11.94 -5.98
C LYS A 105 18.01 -10.75 -5.02
N LEU A 106 17.19 -10.65 -3.97
CA LEU A 106 17.31 -9.55 -3.01
C LEU A 106 18.64 -9.66 -2.24
N ASP A 107 19.32 -8.53 -2.05
CA ASP A 107 20.62 -8.45 -1.38
C ASP A 107 20.51 -8.37 0.14
N GLY A 108 19.31 -8.34 0.71
CA GLY A 108 19.12 -8.38 2.16
C GLY A 108 17.64 -8.43 2.49
N PHE A 109 17.34 -8.29 3.77
CA PHE A 109 15.96 -8.30 4.27
C PHE A 109 15.31 -6.93 4.22
N GLY A 110 14.01 -6.92 4.54
CA GLY A 110 13.23 -5.72 4.55
C GLY A 110 13.71 -4.69 5.58
N ASN A 111 13.66 -3.39 5.28
CA ASN A 111 13.89 -2.33 6.24
C ASN A 111 12.65 -2.00 7.07
N SER A 112 11.46 -2.40 6.63
CA SER A 112 10.20 -2.23 7.39
C SER A 112 9.42 -3.54 7.53
N MET A 113 10.01 -4.70 7.18
CA MET A 113 9.32 -5.98 7.32
C MET A 113 9.11 -6.33 8.80
N PRO A 114 7.98 -6.98 9.15
CA PRO A 114 7.79 -7.53 10.49
C PRO A 114 8.83 -8.62 10.82
N LEU A 115 9.21 -8.69 12.10
CA LEU A 115 9.99 -9.77 12.68
C LEU A 115 9.01 -10.85 13.16
N THR A 116 9.23 -12.10 12.77
CA THR A 116 8.42 -13.23 13.22
C THR A 116 9.26 -14.18 14.05
N VAL A 117 8.74 -14.66 15.18
CA VAL A 117 9.39 -15.68 16.02
C VAL A 117 8.35 -16.58 16.67
N SER A 118 8.41 -17.88 16.35
CA SER A 118 7.51 -18.90 16.88
C SER A 118 8.09 -19.59 18.11
N PHE A 119 7.19 -20.05 19.00
CA PHE A 119 7.52 -20.74 20.24
C PHE A 119 6.86 -22.13 20.29
N ASP A 120 7.39 -23.04 21.12
CA ASP A 120 6.77 -24.35 21.35
C ASP A 120 5.61 -24.31 22.37
N ALA A 121 5.38 -23.16 23.00
CA ALA A 121 4.31 -22.88 23.95
C ALA A 121 3.87 -21.40 23.87
N PRO A 122 2.64 -21.06 24.31
CA PRO A 122 2.12 -19.70 24.26
C PRO A 122 2.84 -18.72 25.20
N LEU A 123 2.78 -17.43 24.86
CA LEU A 123 3.31 -16.32 25.66
C LEU A 123 2.22 -15.65 26.50
N ASP A 124 2.62 -14.95 27.57
CA ASP A 124 1.74 -14.05 28.32
C ASP A 124 1.57 -12.73 27.56
N ILE A 125 0.47 -12.62 26.81
CA ILE A 125 0.18 -11.45 25.97
C ILE A 125 -0.16 -10.22 26.80
N ALA A 126 -0.78 -10.39 27.97
CA ALA A 126 -1.11 -9.28 28.87
C ALA A 126 0.16 -8.63 29.44
N ASP A 127 1.19 -9.42 29.80
CA ASP A 127 2.49 -8.87 30.22
C ASP A 127 3.21 -8.14 29.08
N ILE A 128 3.06 -8.59 27.82
CA ILE A 128 3.61 -7.87 26.66
C ILE A 128 2.93 -6.50 26.50
N LEU A 129 1.60 -6.45 26.49
CA LEU A 129 0.83 -5.21 26.40
C LEU A 129 1.19 -4.24 27.52
N LYS A 130 1.25 -4.73 28.76
CA LYS A 130 1.63 -3.94 29.92
C LYS A 130 3.00 -3.27 29.78
N ARG A 131 3.96 -3.95 29.15
CA ARG A 131 5.35 -3.47 28.99
C ARG A 131 5.54 -2.54 27.81
N HIS A 132 4.86 -2.79 26.70
CA HIS A 132 5.10 -2.09 25.43
C HIS A 132 4.01 -1.07 25.07
N ARG A 133 2.73 -1.38 25.35
CA ARG A 133 1.60 -0.49 25.06
C ARG A 133 1.32 0.47 26.22
N ASP A 134 1.28 -0.08 27.43
CA ASP A 134 0.81 0.65 28.63
C ASP A 134 1.94 1.26 29.46
N ASN A 135 3.19 1.10 29.03
CA ASN A 135 4.37 1.64 29.69
C ASN A 135 5.27 2.35 28.67
N GLU A 136 5.57 3.63 28.94
CA GLU A 136 6.42 4.46 28.08
C GLU A 136 7.92 4.36 28.43
N ASP A 137 8.33 3.59 29.45
CA ASP A 137 9.74 3.36 29.78
C ASP A 137 10.34 2.20 28.96
N PRO A 138 11.12 2.49 27.90
CA PRO A 138 11.67 1.47 27.02
C PRO A 138 12.70 0.56 27.71
N ALA A 139 13.17 0.90 28.92
CA ALA A 139 14.07 0.02 29.66
C ALA A 139 13.37 -1.25 30.18
N ASP A 140 12.03 -1.26 30.26
CA ASP A 140 11.22 -2.39 30.70
C ASP A 140 10.68 -3.26 29.55
N ASP A 141 10.93 -2.88 28.30
CA ASP A 141 10.52 -3.62 27.11
C ASP A 141 11.01 -5.09 27.17
N ALA A 142 10.17 -5.99 26.64
CA ALA A 142 10.48 -7.41 26.55
C ALA A 142 11.33 -7.77 25.31
N VAL A 143 11.23 -6.97 24.25
CA VAL A 143 11.83 -7.21 22.93
C VAL A 143 12.52 -5.94 22.45
N PHE A 144 13.72 -6.09 21.87
CA PHE A 144 14.48 -4.96 21.32
C PHE A 144 14.98 -5.27 19.91
N LEU A 145 15.03 -4.22 19.09
CA LEU A 145 15.76 -4.21 17.83
C LEU A 145 16.84 -3.12 17.90
N ILE A 146 18.10 -3.51 17.72
CA ILE A 146 19.24 -2.63 18.00
C ILE A 146 20.18 -2.60 16.80
N ASN A 147 20.59 -1.40 16.37
CA ASN A 147 21.63 -1.24 15.36
C ASN A 147 22.99 -1.71 15.93
N ILE A 148 23.59 -2.73 15.35
CA ILE A 148 24.89 -3.29 15.79
C ILE A 148 26.00 -3.11 14.75
N ASP A 149 25.71 -2.38 13.68
CA ASP A 149 26.72 -2.03 12.69
C ASP A 149 27.61 -0.91 13.21
N ALA A 150 28.91 -1.17 13.30
CA ALA A 150 29.84 -0.18 13.86
C ALA A 150 30.17 0.95 12.89
N ASP A 151 29.88 0.76 11.60
CA ASP A 151 30.10 1.78 10.57
C ASP A 151 28.86 2.68 10.42
N SER A 152 27.73 2.32 11.06
CA SER A 152 26.52 3.14 11.12
C SER A 152 26.67 4.34 12.07
N PRO A 153 26.19 5.54 11.69
CA PRO A 153 26.10 6.67 12.61
C PRO A 153 25.17 6.40 13.81
N GLU A 154 24.22 5.49 13.65
CA GLU A 154 23.19 5.12 14.64
C GLU A 154 23.63 3.90 15.48
N PHE A 155 24.94 3.57 15.53
CA PHE A 155 25.44 2.38 16.23
C PHE A 155 25.02 2.33 17.71
N GLY A 156 24.26 1.30 18.06
CA GLY A 156 23.73 1.04 19.39
C GLY A 156 22.47 1.81 19.74
N GLU A 157 21.83 2.48 18.78
CA GLU A 157 20.47 2.99 18.92
C GLU A 157 19.45 1.85 18.83
N ARG A 158 18.38 1.95 19.62
CA ARG A 158 17.23 1.04 19.55
C ARG A 158 16.22 1.57 18.55
N ILE A 159 15.48 0.66 17.94
CA ILE A 159 14.36 0.97 17.04
C ILE A 159 13.06 0.77 17.82
N PRO A 160 12.15 1.75 17.85
CA PRO A 160 10.83 1.59 18.45
C PRO A 160 10.04 0.49 17.72
N LEU A 161 9.33 -0.33 18.49
CA LEU A 161 8.58 -1.49 17.99
C LEU A 161 7.09 -1.32 18.32
N SER A 162 6.23 -1.75 17.40
CA SER A 162 4.78 -1.77 17.58
C SER A 162 4.36 -3.12 18.13
N LEU A 163 3.76 -3.10 19.33
CA LEU A 163 3.18 -4.26 20.02
C LEU A 163 1.89 -3.83 20.73
N GLY A 164 0.79 -3.72 19.96
CA GLY A 164 -0.55 -3.43 20.47
C GLY A 164 -0.88 -1.94 20.66
N GLY A 165 -0.04 -1.01 20.21
CA GLY A 165 -0.24 0.43 20.38
C GLY A 165 -1.16 1.11 19.36
N ARG A 166 -1.82 0.33 18.48
CA ARG A 166 -2.75 0.81 17.43
C ARG A 166 -2.08 1.74 16.40
N GLU A 167 -0.77 1.63 16.24
CA GLU A 167 -0.03 2.34 15.19
C GLU A 167 -0.40 1.79 13.81
N PHE A 168 -0.50 0.46 13.69
CA PHE A 168 -0.81 -0.25 12.44
C PHE A 168 -2.18 -0.94 12.50
N PRO A 169 -3.30 -0.20 12.59
CA PRO A 169 -4.62 -0.80 12.67
C PRO A 169 -4.88 -1.69 11.45
N LEU A 170 -5.56 -2.82 11.66
CA LEU A 170 -5.93 -3.79 10.60
C LEU A 170 -7.44 -3.85 10.35
N VAL A 171 -8.20 -2.92 10.94
CA VAL A 171 -9.66 -2.90 10.84
C VAL A 171 -10.10 -2.41 9.46
N LEU A 172 -11.00 -3.18 8.84
CA LEU A 172 -11.57 -2.90 7.52
C LEU A 172 -12.79 -1.98 7.63
N GLU A 173 -12.90 -0.92 6.84
CA GLU A 173 -14.16 -0.17 6.73
C GLU A 173 -15.22 -1.00 6.00
N LYS A 174 -14.85 -1.63 4.89
CA LYS A 174 -15.74 -2.47 4.07
C LYS A 174 -15.43 -3.97 4.27
N THR A 175 -16.32 -4.68 4.95
CA THR A 175 -16.12 -6.10 5.32
C THR A 175 -16.36 -7.08 4.18
N ASP A 176 -17.23 -6.74 3.23
CA ASP A 176 -17.69 -7.61 2.14
C ASP A 176 -16.89 -7.42 0.84
N ASN A 177 -15.66 -6.94 0.94
CA ASN A 177 -14.82 -6.56 -0.20
C ASN A 177 -14.19 -7.76 -0.94
N TYR A 178 -14.15 -8.94 -0.33
CA TYR A 178 -13.34 -10.10 -0.78
C TYR A 178 -14.16 -11.19 -1.48
N PHE A 179 -15.04 -10.76 -2.38
CA PHE A 179 -15.68 -11.58 -3.43
C PHE A 179 -16.81 -12.53 -3.00
N GLN A 180 -17.46 -13.13 -4.00
CA GLN A 180 -18.70 -13.88 -3.82
C GLN A 180 -18.54 -15.12 -2.93
N ASN A 181 -19.51 -15.31 -2.02
CA ASN A 181 -19.59 -16.44 -1.08
C ASN A 181 -18.37 -16.59 -0.16
N ASP A 182 -17.70 -15.47 0.15
CA ASP A 182 -16.71 -15.42 1.21
C ASP A 182 -17.34 -15.77 2.56
N VAL A 183 -16.77 -16.75 3.26
CA VAL A 183 -17.28 -17.20 4.56
C VAL A 183 -17.06 -16.15 5.65
N HIS A 184 -16.09 -15.25 5.48
CA HIS A 184 -15.70 -14.18 6.38
C HIS A 184 -16.24 -12.79 5.91
N ALA A 185 -17.24 -12.73 5.01
CA ALA A 185 -17.74 -11.47 4.40
C ALA A 185 -18.29 -10.41 5.38
N HIS A 186 -18.56 -10.80 6.63
CA HIS A 186 -19.11 -9.92 7.66
C HIS A 186 -18.08 -9.53 8.72
N GLU A 187 -16.83 -9.94 8.53
CA GLU A 187 -15.75 -9.71 9.46
C GLU A 187 -14.90 -8.53 9.09
N MET A 188 -14.32 -7.94 10.11
CA MET A 188 -13.61 -6.68 10.03
C MET A 188 -12.09 -6.83 9.91
N ASN A 189 -11.59 -8.05 9.70
CA ASN A 189 -10.16 -8.33 9.57
C ASN A 189 -9.87 -9.25 8.39
N LEU A 190 -8.79 -8.96 7.64
CA LEU A 190 -8.32 -9.78 6.52
C LEU A 190 -7.21 -10.76 6.90
N VAL A 191 -6.47 -10.46 7.96
CA VAL A 191 -5.17 -11.03 8.31
C VAL A 191 -5.28 -12.07 9.42
N TYR A 192 -6.12 -11.83 10.42
CA TYR A 192 -6.28 -12.67 11.62
C TYR A 192 -7.71 -13.15 11.75
N GLU A 193 -7.89 -14.40 12.17
CA GLU A 193 -9.22 -14.92 12.49
C GLU A 193 -9.77 -14.21 13.74
N ILE A 194 -11.04 -13.86 13.72
CA ILE A 194 -11.73 -13.15 14.81
C ILE A 194 -12.99 -13.88 15.27
N VAL A 195 -13.24 -15.10 14.80
CA VAL A 195 -14.38 -15.93 15.18
C VAL A 195 -13.90 -17.24 15.81
N GLN A 196 -14.59 -17.66 16.87
CA GLN A 196 -14.33 -18.94 17.53
C GLN A 196 -14.99 -20.10 16.79
N GLU A 197 -14.20 -21.10 16.41
CA GLU A 197 -14.71 -22.33 15.79
C GLU A 197 -15.02 -23.43 16.81
N ASP A 198 -14.32 -23.46 17.95
CA ASP A 198 -14.55 -24.42 19.04
C ASP A 198 -15.83 -24.11 19.82
N LYS A 199 -16.98 -24.39 19.20
CA LYS A 199 -18.30 -24.05 19.72
C LYS A 199 -18.68 -24.87 20.95
N ASN A 200 -18.02 -26.01 21.16
CA ASN A 200 -18.31 -26.90 22.27
C ASN A 200 -17.16 -27.03 23.28
N CYS A 201 -16.10 -26.24 23.09
CA CYS A 201 -15.02 -26.04 24.03
C CYS A 201 -14.29 -27.34 24.39
N ASN A 202 -14.17 -28.27 23.43
CA ASN A 202 -13.49 -29.55 23.64
C ASN A 202 -12.08 -29.58 23.04
N ASN A 203 -11.64 -28.48 22.44
CA ASN A 203 -10.37 -28.30 21.77
C ASN A 203 -10.11 -29.37 20.69
N ALA A 204 -11.18 -29.76 19.98
CA ALA A 204 -11.15 -30.71 18.87
C ALA A 204 -12.09 -30.24 17.76
N LEU A 205 -11.61 -30.27 16.52
CA LEU A 205 -12.41 -29.90 15.36
C LEU A 205 -13.55 -30.91 15.11
N ASP A 206 -14.78 -30.54 15.47
CA ASP A 206 -15.98 -31.35 15.24
C ASP A 206 -16.66 -31.03 13.88
N PRO A 207 -17.45 -31.97 13.33
CA PRO A 207 -18.17 -31.73 12.08
C PRO A 207 -19.09 -30.50 12.14
N GLY A 208 -18.77 -29.47 11.34
CA GLY A 208 -19.52 -28.21 11.25
C GLY A 208 -18.95 -27.07 12.11
N GLU A 209 -17.82 -27.29 12.78
CA GLU A 209 -17.03 -26.24 13.42
C GLU A 209 -16.11 -25.55 12.42
N ASP A 210 -15.40 -26.35 11.61
CA ASP A 210 -14.60 -25.93 10.45
C ASP A 210 -15.42 -25.09 9.46
N ARG A 211 -15.34 -23.77 9.61
CA ARG A 211 -16.18 -22.80 8.91
C ARG A 211 -15.63 -22.51 7.53
N ASP A 212 -14.32 -22.49 7.37
CA ASP A 212 -13.64 -22.13 6.14
C ASP A 212 -13.10 -23.33 5.34
N GLY A 213 -13.14 -24.53 5.94
CA GLY A 213 -12.84 -25.81 5.31
C GLY A 213 -11.34 -26.14 5.25
N ASP A 214 -10.50 -25.45 6.01
CA ASP A 214 -9.04 -25.65 6.01
C ASP A 214 -8.58 -26.86 6.86
N GLY A 215 -9.47 -27.37 7.73
CA GLY A 215 -9.22 -28.51 8.60
C GLY A 215 -8.42 -28.19 9.87
N VAL A 216 -8.29 -26.91 10.21
CA VAL A 216 -7.76 -26.37 11.47
C VAL A 216 -8.95 -26.01 12.37
N LEU A 217 -8.72 -25.99 13.69
CA LEU A 217 -9.68 -25.46 14.65
C LEU A 217 -9.23 -24.05 15.00
N ASP A 218 -9.90 -23.05 14.45
CA ASP A 218 -9.47 -21.68 14.63
C ASP A 218 -9.94 -21.07 15.93
N HIS A 219 -9.07 -20.25 16.50
CA HIS A 219 -9.32 -19.43 17.68
C HIS A 219 -9.14 -17.95 17.35
N PRO A 220 -10.03 -17.08 17.85
CA PRO A 220 -10.01 -15.66 17.54
C PRO A 220 -8.77 -15.01 18.15
N ASN A 221 -8.13 -14.14 17.38
CA ASN A 221 -6.89 -13.48 17.78
C ASN A 221 -7.16 -12.19 18.56
N ILE A 222 -7.88 -12.32 19.67
CA ILE A 222 -8.27 -11.21 20.54
C ILE A 222 -7.90 -11.50 22.00
N VAL A 223 -7.69 -10.45 22.82
CA VAL A 223 -7.32 -10.56 24.24
C VAL A 223 -8.16 -9.64 25.10
N GLY A 224 -8.64 -10.13 26.24
CA GLY A 224 -9.41 -9.35 27.22
C GLY A 224 -10.89 -9.15 26.87
N LEU A 225 -11.32 -9.61 25.69
CA LEU A 225 -12.72 -9.91 25.38
C LEU A 225 -12.88 -11.42 25.52
N GLU A 226 -13.42 -11.86 26.65
CA GLU A 226 -13.61 -13.28 26.90
C GLU A 226 -14.94 -13.71 26.26
N TRP A 227 -14.84 -14.47 25.17
CA TRP A 227 -15.96 -14.91 24.31
C TRP A 227 -17.00 -15.78 25.04
N HIS A 228 -16.67 -16.23 26.24
CA HIS A 228 -17.50 -16.97 27.17
C HIS A 228 -16.83 -16.94 28.55
N GLU A 229 -17.63 -17.06 29.60
CA GLU A 229 -17.19 -17.14 30.99
C GLU A 229 -16.42 -18.44 31.28
N ASP A 230 -16.50 -19.44 30.40
CA ASP A 230 -15.73 -20.70 30.54
C ASP A 230 -14.33 -20.58 29.93
N THR A 231 -13.53 -19.57 30.29
CA THR A 231 -12.29 -19.21 29.57
C THR A 231 -11.29 -20.35 29.41
N ASN A 232 -11.31 -21.31 30.34
CA ASN A 232 -10.47 -22.50 30.28
C ASN A 232 -11.20 -23.79 29.86
N CYS A 233 -12.46 -23.66 29.44
CA CYS A 233 -13.28 -24.70 28.82
C CYS A 233 -13.48 -25.94 29.71
N ASN A 234 -13.60 -25.75 31.02
CA ASN A 234 -13.79 -26.85 31.98
C ASN A 234 -15.26 -27.03 32.42
N GLY A 235 -16.16 -26.14 31.99
CA GLY A 235 -17.58 -26.18 32.28
C GLY A 235 -17.94 -25.81 33.72
N VAL A 236 -17.07 -25.09 34.42
CA VAL A 236 -17.24 -24.62 35.80
C VAL A 236 -16.90 -23.14 35.84
N LEU A 237 -17.81 -22.33 36.40
CA LEU A 237 -17.54 -20.92 36.68
C LEU A 237 -16.49 -20.79 37.79
N GLU A 238 -15.28 -20.36 37.47
CA GLU A 238 -14.25 -20.03 38.45
C GLU A 238 -14.26 -18.59 38.96
N LEU A 239 -13.55 -18.38 40.06
CA LEU A 239 -13.27 -17.04 40.60
C LEU A 239 -12.39 -16.28 39.61
N GLY A 240 -13.00 -15.36 38.85
CA GLY A 240 -12.36 -14.61 37.77
C GLY A 240 -12.91 -14.92 36.37
N GLU A 241 -13.90 -15.82 36.28
CA GLU A 241 -14.59 -16.22 35.05
C GLU A 241 -16.04 -15.70 34.98
N ASP A 242 -16.58 -15.23 36.10
CA ASP A 242 -17.92 -14.59 36.24
C ASP A 242 -17.82 -13.12 35.81
N PHE A 243 -17.80 -12.89 34.50
CA PHE A 243 -17.54 -11.57 33.90
C PHE A 243 -18.74 -10.66 33.92
N ASP A 244 -19.95 -11.21 33.99
CA ASP A 244 -21.18 -10.42 34.13
C ASP A 244 -21.73 -10.37 35.56
N CYS A 245 -20.96 -10.93 36.51
CA CYS A 245 -21.27 -11.01 37.93
C CYS A 245 -22.63 -11.66 38.25
N ASP A 246 -23.18 -12.49 37.36
CA ASP A 246 -24.49 -13.11 37.52
C ASP A 246 -24.45 -14.50 38.22
N GLU A 247 -23.26 -14.97 38.57
CA GLU A 247 -22.93 -16.27 39.18
C GLU A 247 -23.35 -17.48 38.31
N LYS A 248 -23.50 -17.30 36.99
CA LYS A 248 -23.70 -18.39 36.03
C LYS A 248 -22.52 -18.46 35.07
N LEU A 249 -22.50 -19.54 34.28
CA LEU A 249 -21.49 -19.79 33.27
C LEU A 249 -22.13 -19.53 31.91
N ASP A 250 -21.84 -18.38 31.34
CA ASP A 250 -22.30 -17.98 30.02
C ASP A 250 -21.37 -18.50 28.93
N THR A 251 -21.93 -19.35 28.06
CA THR A 251 -21.22 -19.99 26.95
C THR A 251 -21.37 -19.22 25.62
N ASN A 252 -21.83 -17.97 25.68
CA ASN A 252 -21.96 -17.07 24.52
C ASN A 252 -21.22 -15.78 24.84
N PRO A 253 -20.79 -15.01 23.82
CA PRO A 253 -20.15 -13.73 24.04
C PRO A 253 -21.13 -12.77 24.72
N THR A 254 -20.90 -12.51 26.01
CA THR A 254 -21.56 -11.47 26.79
C THR A 254 -20.68 -10.23 26.66
N ILE A 255 -21.06 -9.30 25.80
CA ILE A 255 -20.44 -7.97 25.78
C ILE A 255 -21.02 -7.22 26.96
N VAL A 256 -20.24 -7.17 28.04
CA VAL A 256 -20.63 -6.48 29.27
C VAL A 256 -20.25 -5.01 29.22
N ASP A 257 -19.29 -4.65 28.37
CA ASP A 257 -18.80 -3.29 28.19
C ASP A 257 -19.86 -2.39 27.49
N GLY A 258 -20.28 -1.34 28.20
CA GLY A 258 -21.20 -0.31 27.71
C GLY A 258 -22.69 -0.47 28.08
N LEU A 259 -23.02 -1.34 29.04
CA LEU A 259 -24.33 -1.31 29.72
C LEU A 259 -24.35 -0.22 30.79
N HIS A 260 -25.53 0.35 31.04
CA HIS A 260 -25.71 1.36 32.08
C HIS A 260 -25.81 0.66 33.44
N GLU A 261 -24.77 0.80 34.25
CA GLU A 261 -24.67 0.15 35.55
C GLU A 261 -25.52 0.84 36.61
N ASP A 262 -25.68 2.18 36.55
CA ASP A 262 -26.52 2.95 37.48
C ASP A 262 -28.03 2.77 37.20
N GLN A 263 -28.53 1.53 37.25
CA GLN A 263 -29.91 1.16 36.88
C GLN A 263 -30.96 1.95 37.66
N ASN A 264 -30.63 2.40 38.87
CA ASN A 264 -31.51 3.18 39.71
C ASN A 264 -31.18 4.69 39.77
N CYS A 265 -30.16 5.12 39.03
CA CYS A 265 -29.80 6.52 38.77
C CYS A 265 -29.47 7.31 40.05
N ASN A 266 -28.81 6.68 41.02
CA ASN A 266 -28.47 7.29 42.30
C ASN A 266 -26.99 7.74 42.38
N GLY A 267 -26.20 7.48 41.34
CA GLY A 267 -24.78 7.83 41.28
C GLY A 267 -23.89 7.00 42.18
N ALA A 268 -24.31 5.78 42.55
CA ALA A 268 -23.55 4.82 43.33
C ALA A 268 -23.73 3.41 42.74
N LEU A 269 -22.66 2.63 42.76
CA LEU A 269 -22.69 1.21 42.38
C LEU A 269 -23.40 0.40 43.46
N ASP A 270 -24.66 0.02 43.21
CA ASP A 270 -25.40 -0.86 44.10
C ASP A 270 -25.12 -2.35 43.81
N PHE A 271 -25.56 -3.21 44.74
CA PHE A 271 -25.40 -4.65 44.60
C PHE A 271 -26.22 -5.19 43.40
N GLY A 272 -25.52 -5.74 42.41
CA GLY A 272 -26.09 -6.23 41.14
C GLY A 272 -26.13 -5.20 40.01
N GLU A 273 -25.47 -4.05 40.20
CA GLU A 273 -25.28 -3.00 39.18
C GLU A 273 -23.89 -3.01 38.56
N ASP A 274 -22.91 -3.60 39.26
CA ASP A 274 -21.54 -3.90 38.79
C ASP A 274 -21.61 -5.03 37.75
N LEU A 275 -21.95 -4.65 36.51
CA LEU A 275 -22.21 -5.60 35.45
C LEU A 275 -20.88 -6.15 34.94
N ASP A 276 -19.83 -5.34 34.82
CA ASP A 276 -18.53 -5.80 34.30
C ASP A 276 -17.50 -6.20 35.39
N CYS A 277 -17.92 -6.18 36.66
CA CYS A 277 -17.15 -6.60 37.83
C CYS A 277 -15.88 -5.78 38.08
N ASP A 278 -15.75 -4.57 37.53
CA ASP A 278 -14.58 -3.72 37.73
C ASP A 278 -14.64 -2.93 39.06
N GLY A 279 -15.81 -2.95 39.73
CA GLY A 279 -16.06 -2.27 41.00
C GLY A 279 -16.16 -0.75 40.89
N GLN A 280 -16.30 -0.23 39.68
CA GLN A 280 -16.61 1.14 39.31
C GLN A 280 -18.06 1.21 38.80
N LEU A 281 -18.57 2.44 38.62
CA LEU A 281 -19.93 2.65 38.13
C LEU A 281 -19.84 3.14 36.70
N ASP A 282 -20.10 2.25 35.76
CA ASP A 282 -20.03 2.54 34.34
C ASP A 282 -21.37 3.04 33.80
N VAL A 283 -21.37 4.33 33.52
CA VAL A 283 -22.52 5.03 32.95
C VAL A 283 -22.32 5.18 31.46
N ALA A 284 -23.11 4.43 30.67
CA ALA A 284 -23.10 4.53 29.21
C ALA A 284 -23.18 6.00 28.74
N THR A 285 -22.17 6.45 28.00
CA THR A 285 -22.01 7.85 27.54
C THR A 285 -23.19 8.33 26.68
N ALA A 286 -23.92 7.41 26.04
CA ALA A 286 -25.13 7.71 25.26
C ALA A 286 -26.34 8.13 26.13
N LEU A 287 -26.32 7.94 27.45
CA LEU A 287 -27.37 8.41 28.37
C LEU A 287 -27.09 9.81 28.94
N LEU A 288 -25.87 10.34 28.81
CA LEU A 288 -25.60 11.77 29.02
C LEU A 288 -26.47 12.65 28.11
N GLU A 289 -26.89 12.14 26.96
CA GLU A 289 -27.74 12.85 25.99
C GLU A 289 -29.18 13.06 26.45
N ALA A 290 -29.66 12.27 27.42
CA ALA A 290 -30.98 12.45 28.00
C ALA A 290 -30.98 13.35 29.25
N ALA A 291 -29.81 13.56 29.87
CA ALA A 291 -29.67 14.40 31.05
C ALA A 291 -29.59 15.87 30.63
N SER A 292 -30.71 16.58 30.78
CA SER A 292 -30.86 18.02 30.52
C SER A 292 -30.03 18.98 31.41
N GLY A 293 -28.90 18.50 31.96
CA GLY A 293 -28.14 19.13 33.02
C GLY A 293 -26.81 19.75 32.60
N ASP A 294 -25.95 19.05 31.86
CA ASP A 294 -24.59 19.52 31.53
C ASP A 294 -24.64 20.65 30.50
N THR A 295 -24.50 21.89 30.99
CA THR A 295 -24.58 23.09 30.15
C THR A 295 -23.24 23.52 29.55
N ASN A 296 -22.12 22.88 29.91
CA ASN A 296 -20.78 23.31 29.49
C ASN A 296 -20.03 22.26 28.64
N GLY A 297 -20.58 21.05 28.49
CA GLY A 297 -20.12 20.03 27.55
C GLY A 297 -18.77 19.41 27.94
N ASN A 298 -18.39 19.50 29.22
CA ASN A 298 -17.15 18.93 29.73
C ASN A 298 -17.32 17.50 30.26
N PHE A 299 -18.54 16.94 30.21
CA PHE A 299 -18.87 15.61 30.71
C PHE A 299 -18.68 15.44 32.24
N VAL A 300 -18.79 16.53 33.00
CA VAL A 300 -18.70 16.58 34.47
C VAL A 300 -19.85 17.42 35.04
N LEU A 301 -20.72 16.80 35.86
CA LEU A 301 -21.84 17.48 36.52
C LEU A 301 -21.39 18.54 37.54
N ASP A 302 -21.84 19.78 37.36
CA ASP A 302 -21.57 20.86 38.29
C ASP A 302 -22.52 20.80 39.52
N PRO A 303 -22.11 21.33 40.70
CA PRO A 303 -22.95 21.32 41.89
C PRO A 303 -24.27 22.12 41.70
N GLY A 304 -25.37 21.41 41.45
CA GLY A 304 -26.72 22.00 41.30
C GLY A 304 -27.53 21.45 40.12
N GLU A 305 -26.94 20.64 39.25
CA GLU A 305 -27.60 19.97 38.13
C GLU A 305 -28.29 18.66 38.60
N ILE A 306 -29.43 18.27 38.00
CA ILE A 306 -30.25 17.12 38.43
C ILE A 306 -30.37 16.11 37.26
N TRP A 307 -30.13 14.84 37.54
CA TRP A 307 -30.25 13.71 36.61
C TRP A 307 -31.70 13.21 36.50
N GLU A 308 -32.28 13.15 35.30
CA GLU A 308 -33.53 12.42 35.02
C GLU A 308 -33.25 11.34 33.96
N CYS A 309 -33.31 10.07 34.35
CA CYS A 309 -33.14 8.95 33.43
C CYS A 309 -34.33 8.87 32.45
N ALA A 310 -34.09 9.12 31.16
CA ALA A 310 -35.07 8.80 30.13
C ALA A 310 -35.20 7.27 29.98
N PRO A 311 -36.41 6.74 29.74
CA PRO A 311 -36.61 5.31 29.55
C PRO A 311 -35.80 4.82 28.34
N THR A 312 -34.93 3.85 28.59
CA THR A 312 -34.08 3.15 27.62
C THR A 312 -34.86 2.78 26.35
N VAL A 313 -34.61 3.51 25.26
CA VAL A 313 -34.92 2.99 23.91
C VAL A 313 -33.78 2.04 23.59
N ALA A 314 -34.08 0.75 23.40
CA ALA A 314 -33.07 -0.23 22.99
C ALA A 314 -32.31 0.31 21.75
N PRO A 315 -30.97 0.25 21.73
CA PRO A 315 -30.20 0.71 20.58
C PRO A 315 -30.69 0.01 19.32
N THR A 316 -30.67 0.71 18.19
CA THR A 316 -30.97 0.07 16.90
C THR A 316 -30.01 -1.09 16.67
N GLN A 317 -30.41 -2.10 15.88
CA GLN A 317 -29.54 -3.24 15.59
C GLN A 317 -28.17 -2.82 15.00
N ASN A 318 -28.13 -1.71 14.28
CA ASN A 318 -26.91 -1.14 13.72
C ASN A 318 -25.99 -0.55 14.80
N LEU A 319 -26.55 0.19 15.77
CA LEU A 319 -25.84 0.72 16.94
C LEU A 319 -25.18 -0.39 17.74
N ARG A 320 -25.94 -1.46 17.99
CA ARG A 320 -25.43 -2.63 18.70
C ARG A 320 -24.24 -3.20 17.94
N ARG A 321 -24.42 -3.59 16.68
CA ARG A 321 -23.36 -4.18 15.87
C ARG A 321 -22.10 -3.31 15.78
N ALA A 322 -22.24 -2.00 15.62
CA ALA A 322 -21.09 -1.08 15.58
C ALA A 322 -20.29 -1.09 16.88
N ARG A 323 -20.96 -1.17 18.04
CA ARG A 323 -20.29 -1.32 19.35
C ARG A 323 -19.60 -2.68 19.49
N GLU A 324 -20.23 -3.76 19.02
CA GLU A 324 -19.62 -5.10 19.01
C GLU A 324 -18.34 -5.08 18.15
N ASP A 325 -18.40 -4.49 16.96
CA ASP A 325 -17.23 -4.34 16.08
C ASP A 325 -16.15 -3.43 16.69
N ALA A 326 -16.53 -2.35 17.39
CA ALA A 326 -15.59 -1.45 18.08
C ALA A 326 -14.87 -2.14 19.24
N ALA A 327 -15.61 -2.91 20.05
CA ALA A 327 -15.03 -3.73 21.10
C ALA A 327 -14.07 -4.77 20.49
N LEU A 328 -14.48 -5.50 19.45
CA LEU A 328 -13.58 -6.43 18.75
C LEU A 328 -12.32 -5.73 18.22
N ALA A 329 -12.43 -4.50 17.70
CA ALA A 329 -11.28 -3.70 17.28
C ALA A 329 -10.32 -3.39 18.43
N ASP A 330 -10.86 -3.05 19.60
CA ASP A 330 -10.07 -2.62 20.76
C ASP A 330 -9.25 -3.74 21.39
N HIS A 331 -9.70 -4.99 21.22
CA HIS A 331 -9.10 -6.19 21.78
C HIS A 331 -8.36 -7.06 20.74
N LEU A 332 -8.41 -6.69 19.45
CA LEU A 332 -7.64 -7.35 18.41
C LEU A 332 -6.13 -7.30 18.73
N VAL A 333 -5.49 -8.46 18.74
CA VAL A 333 -4.05 -8.57 18.93
C VAL A 333 -3.38 -8.73 17.58
N ASP A 334 -2.69 -7.70 17.11
CA ASP A 334 -2.06 -7.68 15.78
C ASP A 334 -0.61 -8.17 15.77
N PHE A 335 -0.06 -8.50 16.94
CA PHE A 335 1.36 -8.87 17.14
C PHE A 335 1.59 -10.30 17.63
N TRP A 336 0.52 -11.10 17.77
CA TRP A 336 0.60 -12.50 18.17
C TRP A 336 -0.28 -13.33 17.23
N GLU A 337 0.16 -14.52 16.86
CA GLU A 337 -0.63 -15.48 16.09
C GLU A 337 -0.77 -16.74 16.93
N ALA A 338 -1.96 -16.96 17.48
CA ALA A 338 -2.23 -18.07 18.41
C ALA A 338 -2.01 -19.45 17.77
N GLU A 339 -2.44 -19.62 16.52
CA GLU A 339 -2.41 -20.88 15.77
C GLU A 339 -1.02 -21.53 15.72
N THR A 340 0.03 -20.73 15.53
CA THR A 340 1.42 -21.23 15.47
C THR A 340 2.31 -20.76 16.63
N ASN A 341 1.72 -20.10 17.64
CA ASN A 341 2.42 -19.45 18.74
C ASN A 341 3.53 -18.51 18.24
N THR A 342 3.19 -17.61 17.32
CA THR A 342 4.16 -16.71 16.67
C THR A 342 3.98 -15.27 17.13
N LEU A 343 5.06 -14.70 17.67
CA LEU A 343 5.16 -13.27 17.90
C LEU A 343 5.54 -12.57 16.59
N ILE A 344 4.78 -11.54 16.21
CA ILE A 344 4.95 -10.72 15.01
C ILE A 344 5.21 -9.29 15.47
N VAL A 345 6.43 -8.79 15.28
CA VAL A 345 6.87 -7.49 15.79
C VAL A 345 7.21 -6.56 14.64
N ARG A 346 6.61 -5.37 14.59
CA ARG A 346 6.85 -4.43 13.50
C ARG A 346 7.70 -3.24 13.94
N PRO A 347 8.75 -2.86 13.20
CA PRO A 347 9.45 -1.61 13.48
C PRO A 347 8.55 -0.41 13.12
N VAL A 348 8.46 0.57 14.02
CA VAL A 348 7.67 1.80 13.79
C VAL A 348 8.37 2.73 12.79
N LEU A 349 9.70 2.69 12.77
CA LEU A 349 10.54 3.48 11.86
C LEU A 349 11.25 2.55 10.84
N PRO A 350 11.39 2.98 9.58
CA PRO A 350 12.17 2.22 8.61
C PRO A 350 13.62 2.12 9.07
N LEU A 351 14.18 0.92 8.96
CA LEU A 351 15.58 0.65 9.26
C LEU A 351 16.48 1.27 8.18
N ARG A 352 17.73 1.53 8.56
CA ARG A 352 18.76 1.97 7.62
C ARG A 352 19.09 0.82 6.67
N GLU A 353 19.16 1.07 5.37
CA GLU A 353 19.59 0.08 4.38
C GLU A 353 21.07 -0.33 4.59
N HIS A 354 21.44 -1.51 4.10
CA HIS A 354 22.80 -2.09 4.19
C HIS A 354 23.38 -2.17 5.61
N THR A 355 22.51 -2.30 6.62
CA THR A 355 22.89 -2.18 8.03
C THR A 355 22.53 -3.47 8.77
N THR A 356 23.42 -3.95 9.63
CA THR A 356 23.17 -5.13 10.46
C THR A 356 22.53 -4.76 11.80
N TYR A 357 21.40 -5.41 12.09
CA TYR A 357 20.64 -5.26 13.33
C TYR A 357 20.66 -6.52 14.17
N ALA A 358 20.49 -6.36 15.48
CA ALA A 358 20.26 -7.45 16.43
C ALA A 358 18.83 -7.38 16.95
N ALA A 359 18.08 -8.45 16.74
CA ALA A 359 16.81 -8.68 17.42
C ALA A 359 17.09 -9.44 18.73
N VAL A 360 16.54 -8.95 19.83
CA VAL A 360 16.84 -9.40 21.19
C VAL A 360 15.55 -9.68 21.93
N LEU A 361 15.34 -10.93 22.30
CA LEU A 361 14.35 -11.34 23.30
C LEU A 361 15.01 -11.30 24.67
N THR A 362 14.40 -10.56 25.60
CA THR A 362 14.86 -10.52 26.98
C THR A 362 14.20 -11.61 27.82
N LYS A 363 14.70 -11.82 29.03
CA LYS A 363 14.08 -12.69 30.02
C LYS A 363 12.77 -12.14 30.60
N ARG A 364 12.37 -10.93 30.20
CA ARG A 364 11.07 -10.36 30.55
C ARG A 364 9.96 -10.87 29.64
N LEU A 365 10.30 -11.41 28.47
CA LEU A 365 9.32 -12.14 27.66
C LEU A 365 9.07 -13.50 28.32
N VAL A 366 7.85 -13.74 28.78
CA VAL A 366 7.49 -14.90 29.59
C VAL A 366 6.34 -15.70 28.97
N GLY A 367 6.28 -16.99 29.30
CA GLY A 367 5.10 -17.83 29.04
C GLY A 367 3.99 -17.60 30.06
N LEU A 368 2.85 -18.26 29.86
CA LEU A 368 1.69 -18.23 30.77
C LEU A 368 2.02 -18.69 32.21
N ASP A 369 3.10 -19.45 32.40
CA ASP A 369 3.59 -19.92 33.70
C ASP A 369 4.53 -18.91 34.40
N GLY A 370 4.77 -17.75 33.78
CA GLY A 370 5.68 -16.71 34.24
C GLY A 370 7.16 -17.03 34.02
N ASN A 371 7.51 -18.15 33.39
CA ASN A 371 8.91 -18.48 33.11
C ASN A 371 9.40 -17.76 31.85
N PRO A 372 10.64 -17.23 31.85
CA PRO A 372 11.24 -16.58 30.69
C PRO A 372 11.36 -17.50 29.48
N VAL A 373 11.20 -16.94 28.28
CA VAL A 373 11.51 -17.64 27.03
C VAL A 373 12.95 -18.12 27.00
N GLU A 374 13.20 -19.18 26.23
CA GLU A 374 14.49 -19.85 26.16
C GLU A 374 15.03 -19.98 24.73
N SER A 375 16.35 -19.91 24.59
CA SER A 375 17.01 -20.26 23.35
C SER A 375 16.93 -21.77 23.07
N PRO A 376 16.76 -22.21 21.80
CA PRO A 376 16.89 -23.62 21.43
C PRO A 376 18.32 -24.15 21.56
N PHE A 377 19.32 -23.27 21.77
CA PHE A 377 20.73 -23.64 21.86
C PHE A 377 21.26 -23.67 23.30
N PRO A 378 22.45 -24.26 23.54
CA PRO A 378 23.15 -24.15 24.82
C PRO A 378 23.59 -22.72 25.20
N TYR A 379 23.50 -21.79 24.24
CA TYR A 379 23.82 -20.38 24.39
C TYR A 379 22.66 -19.52 23.89
N THR A 380 22.58 -18.26 24.33
CA THR A 380 21.52 -17.31 23.97
C THR A 380 21.52 -16.89 22.49
N THR A 381 22.42 -17.44 21.66
CA THR A 381 22.55 -17.14 20.24
C THR A 381 22.99 -18.39 19.48
N HIS A 382 22.66 -18.48 18.19
CA HIS A 382 23.26 -19.50 17.34
C HIS A 382 24.77 -19.27 17.19
N ALA A 383 25.56 -20.35 17.13
CA ALA A 383 27.03 -20.23 17.16
C ALA A 383 27.61 -19.56 15.91
N SER A 384 26.97 -19.68 14.75
CA SER A 384 27.43 -19.02 13.50
C SER A 384 27.25 -17.50 13.53
N GLN A 385 26.31 -16.97 14.33
CA GLN A 385 26.02 -15.53 14.43
C GLN A 385 26.79 -14.84 15.56
N LYS A 386 27.64 -15.57 16.29
CA LYS A 386 28.44 -14.99 17.39
C LYS A 386 29.31 -13.82 16.91
N ALA A 387 29.88 -13.91 15.71
CA ALA A 387 30.76 -12.88 15.17
C ALA A 387 30.00 -11.55 15.01
N ASP A 388 28.84 -11.60 14.35
CA ASP A 388 27.97 -10.45 14.10
C ASP A 388 27.48 -9.85 15.42
N LEU A 389 27.01 -10.69 16.35
CA LEU A 389 26.47 -10.26 17.64
C LEU A 389 27.54 -9.92 18.70
N SER A 390 28.83 -9.99 18.38
CA SER A 390 29.92 -9.77 19.35
C SER A 390 29.94 -8.37 19.97
N LYS A 391 29.35 -7.39 19.27
CA LYS A 391 29.23 -5.99 19.71
C LYS A 391 27.98 -5.72 20.55
N LEU A 392 26.99 -6.62 20.54
CA LEU A 392 25.72 -6.44 21.28
C LEU A 392 25.91 -6.11 22.78
N PRO A 393 26.86 -6.70 23.53
CA PRO A 393 27.05 -6.32 24.93
C PRO A 393 27.43 -4.84 25.14
N GLN A 394 28.07 -4.20 24.16
CA GLN A 394 28.42 -2.78 24.24
C GLN A 394 27.17 -1.91 24.05
N THR A 395 26.27 -2.29 23.14
CA THR A 395 25.05 -1.54 22.85
C THR A 395 24.00 -1.71 23.94
N LEU A 396 23.81 -2.92 24.48
CA LEU A 396 22.88 -3.19 25.60
C LEU A 396 23.12 -2.29 26.81
N SER A 397 24.39 -1.98 27.12
CA SER A 397 24.72 -1.14 28.28
C SER A 397 24.18 0.28 28.18
N LYS A 398 23.94 0.80 26.96
CA LYS A 398 23.31 2.11 26.72
C LYS A 398 21.82 2.11 27.11
N LEU A 399 21.17 0.94 27.08
CA LEU A 399 19.77 0.73 27.42
C LEU A 399 19.58 0.28 28.87
N GLY A 400 20.63 0.31 29.69
CA GLY A 400 20.58 -0.22 31.06
C GLY A 400 20.52 -1.74 31.14
N LEU A 401 20.75 -2.45 30.02
CA LEU A 401 20.70 -3.91 29.93
C LEU A 401 22.11 -4.53 29.93
N SER A 402 22.15 -5.81 30.27
CA SER A 402 23.36 -6.64 30.23
C SER A 402 23.13 -7.91 29.43
N LYS A 403 24.22 -8.60 29.09
CA LYS A 403 24.16 -9.92 28.45
C LYS A 403 23.44 -11.00 29.28
N ASN A 404 23.18 -10.75 30.57
CA ASN A 404 22.45 -11.67 31.44
C ASN A 404 20.93 -11.48 31.33
N ASP A 405 20.48 -10.36 30.77
CA ASP A 405 19.06 -10.06 30.58
C ASP A 405 18.53 -10.65 29.25
N VAL A 406 19.44 -11.03 28.35
CA VAL A 406 19.11 -11.67 27.07
C VAL A 406 18.69 -13.13 27.29
N ALA A 407 17.54 -13.50 26.73
CA ALA A 407 17.06 -14.86 26.61
C ALA A 407 17.47 -15.49 25.27
N PHE A 408 17.27 -14.75 24.18
CA PHE A 408 17.67 -15.15 22.83
C PHE A 408 17.98 -13.92 21.96
N ALA A 409 18.96 -14.03 21.06
CA ALA A 409 19.25 -12.99 20.08
C ALA A 409 19.75 -13.56 18.75
N TRP A 410 19.39 -12.88 17.66
CA TRP A 410 19.85 -13.17 16.30
C TRP A 410 20.14 -11.87 15.54
N SER A 411 20.88 -11.98 14.43
CA SER A 411 21.19 -10.85 13.55
C SER A 411 20.52 -10.98 12.19
N TYR A 412 20.23 -9.84 11.57
CA TYR A 412 19.90 -9.76 10.15
C TYR A 412 20.43 -8.46 9.55
N THR A 413 20.65 -8.47 8.24
CA THR A 413 21.13 -7.33 7.47
C THR A 413 20.06 -6.83 6.49
N THR A 414 19.78 -5.53 6.51
CA THR A 414 18.83 -4.89 5.59
C THR A 414 19.40 -4.77 4.17
N GLY A 415 18.55 -4.97 3.16
CA GLY A 415 18.90 -4.88 1.74
C GLY A 415 18.88 -3.46 1.19
N SER A 416 19.06 -3.34 -0.12
CA SER A 416 18.94 -2.09 -0.89
C SER A 416 17.48 -1.64 -1.00
N VAL A 417 17.21 -0.39 -0.65
CA VAL A 417 15.87 0.22 -0.79
C VAL A 417 15.93 1.37 -1.78
N THR A 418 16.76 2.37 -1.52
CA THR A 418 16.91 3.56 -2.39
C THR A 418 18.12 3.43 -3.33
N TYR A 419 19.11 2.64 -2.95
CA TYR A 419 20.41 2.52 -3.62
C TYR A 419 20.34 2.33 -5.14
N GLU A 420 19.46 1.47 -5.64
CA GLU A 420 19.34 1.20 -7.08
C GLU A 420 18.83 2.43 -7.86
N LEU A 421 17.78 3.11 -7.38
CA LEU A 421 17.31 4.35 -8.01
C LEU A 421 18.34 5.48 -7.88
N GLU A 422 19.11 5.53 -6.78
CA GLU A 422 20.19 6.51 -6.62
C GLU A 422 21.26 6.32 -7.71
N GLN A 423 21.62 5.07 -8.04
CA GLN A 423 22.56 4.79 -9.12
C GLN A 423 21.97 5.10 -10.50
N ILE A 424 20.68 4.82 -10.73
CA ILE A 424 20.00 5.18 -12.00
C ILE A 424 19.99 6.70 -12.19
N ARG A 425 19.58 7.45 -11.16
CA ARG A 425 19.63 8.93 -11.18
C ARG A 425 21.04 9.40 -11.50
N ARG A 426 22.04 8.93 -10.75
CA ARG A 426 23.45 9.28 -11.00
C ARG A 426 23.88 9.00 -12.45
N GLY A 427 23.42 7.88 -13.01
CA GLY A 427 23.64 7.50 -14.40
C GLY A 427 23.02 8.46 -15.42
N LEU A 428 21.78 8.90 -15.18
CA LEU A 428 21.11 9.90 -16.01
C LEU A 428 21.85 11.25 -16.01
N TYR A 429 22.53 11.60 -14.92
CA TYR A 429 23.41 12.77 -14.84
C TYR A 429 24.84 12.51 -15.34
N GLY A 430 25.11 11.34 -15.93
CA GLY A 430 26.38 11.02 -16.62
C GLY A 430 27.49 10.53 -15.70
N ALA A 431 27.16 10.11 -14.48
CA ALA A 431 28.12 9.66 -13.49
C ALA A 431 27.87 8.21 -13.02
N GLY A 432 28.85 7.64 -12.32
CA GLY A 432 28.75 6.29 -11.77
C GLY A 432 28.70 5.17 -12.82
N PRO A 433 28.41 3.93 -12.39
CA PRO A 433 28.41 2.76 -13.28
C PRO A 433 27.40 2.85 -14.43
N PHE A 434 26.30 3.58 -14.24
CA PHE A 434 25.26 3.82 -15.25
C PHE A 434 25.44 5.12 -16.05
N GLY A 435 26.61 5.77 -16.03
CA GLY A 435 26.83 7.06 -16.70
C GLY A 435 26.54 7.05 -18.21
N TRP A 436 26.49 5.88 -18.84
CA TRP A 436 26.07 5.70 -20.23
C TRP A 436 24.58 6.01 -20.47
N LEU A 437 23.73 6.00 -19.44
CA LEU A 437 22.32 6.38 -19.56
C LEU A 437 22.16 7.82 -20.04
N ALA A 438 23.02 8.74 -19.60
CA ALA A 438 22.97 10.15 -20.00
C ALA A 438 23.15 10.36 -21.51
N GLU A 439 23.99 9.52 -22.15
CA GLU A 439 24.24 9.55 -23.59
C GLU A 439 23.11 8.90 -24.38
N GLN A 440 22.53 7.81 -23.86
CA GLN A 440 21.45 7.07 -24.51
C GLN A 440 20.09 7.80 -24.40
N PHE A 441 19.87 8.52 -23.29
CA PHE A 441 18.64 9.27 -23.01
C PHE A 441 18.96 10.75 -22.84
N PRO A 442 19.38 11.45 -23.90
CA PRO A 442 19.72 12.86 -23.85
C PRO A 442 18.47 13.72 -23.58
N VAL A 443 18.66 14.91 -23.01
CA VAL A 443 17.56 15.85 -22.76
C VAL A 443 16.98 16.42 -24.07
N GLU A 444 17.74 16.36 -25.17
CA GLU A 444 17.33 16.72 -26.52
C GLU A 444 16.35 15.71 -27.15
N SER A 445 15.97 14.65 -26.44
CA SER A 445 14.92 13.71 -26.87
C SER A 445 13.50 14.29 -26.77
N LEU A 446 13.35 15.51 -26.24
CA LEU A 446 12.09 16.24 -26.18
C LEU A 446 11.52 16.50 -27.58
N VAL A 447 10.28 16.11 -27.78
CA VAL A 447 9.49 16.33 -29.01
C VAL A 447 8.18 17.00 -28.63
N MET A 448 7.94 18.20 -29.17
CA MET A 448 6.70 18.93 -28.93
C MET A 448 5.65 18.59 -29.99
N ASP A 449 4.41 18.41 -29.55
CA ASP A 449 3.27 18.23 -30.43
C ASP A 449 2.79 19.58 -30.96
N ARG A 450 2.47 19.61 -32.25
CA ARG A 450 1.75 20.72 -32.84
C ARG A 450 0.32 20.70 -32.32
N LEU A 451 -0.17 21.79 -31.75
CA LEU A 451 -1.50 21.87 -31.13
C LEU A 451 -2.56 22.46 -32.06
N ARG A 452 -2.12 23.18 -33.10
CA ARG A 452 -2.99 23.82 -34.08
C ARG A 452 -3.05 23.06 -35.38
N ASP A 453 -4.18 23.14 -36.07
CA ASP A 453 -4.36 22.55 -37.40
C ASP A 453 -3.78 23.44 -38.53
N ASP A 454 -3.56 24.74 -38.25
CA ASP A 454 -3.11 25.77 -39.20
C ASP A 454 -1.64 26.21 -39.00
N ASP A 455 -0.98 26.67 -40.07
CA ASP A 455 0.48 26.95 -40.13
C ASP A 455 0.89 28.29 -39.48
N ARG A 456 0.36 28.59 -38.30
CA ARG A 456 0.69 29.83 -37.57
C ARG A 456 2.01 29.73 -36.82
N ALA A 457 2.60 30.87 -36.51
CA ALA A 457 3.82 30.96 -35.70
C ALA A 457 3.62 30.33 -34.30
N ASP A 458 2.42 30.41 -33.74
CA ASP A 458 2.06 29.85 -32.43
C ASP A 458 1.57 28.39 -32.49
N ALA A 459 2.04 27.59 -33.44
CA ALA A 459 1.51 26.24 -33.71
C ALA A 459 1.73 25.20 -32.59
N TYR A 460 2.65 25.45 -31.66
CA TYR A 460 3.03 24.54 -30.57
C TYR A 460 2.43 24.91 -29.21
N VAL A 461 1.68 26.02 -29.16
CA VAL A 461 1.00 26.49 -27.96
C VAL A 461 -0.50 26.60 -28.22
N ALA A 462 -1.32 26.35 -27.20
CA ALA A 462 -2.76 26.64 -27.25
C ALA A 462 -3.11 27.63 -26.15
N LYS A 463 -3.80 28.72 -26.47
CA LYS A 463 -4.13 29.78 -25.51
C LYS A 463 -5.36 29.42 -24.68
N ALA A 464 -5.42 29.92 -23.45
CA ALA A 464 -6.46 29.59 -22.48
C ALA A 464 -7.90 29.83 -22.97
N ASP A 465 -8.13 30.90 -23.72
CA ASP A 465 -9.42 31.23 -24.33
C ASP A 465 -9.82 30.30 -25.49
N GLU A 466 -8.84 29.60 -26.07
CA GLU A 466 -9.04 28.68 -27.19
C GLU A 466 -9.26 27.24 -26.71
N PHE A 467 -8.44 26.73 -25.78
CA PHE A 467 -8.52 25.33 -25.33
C PHE A 467 -9.55 25.09 -24.23
N GLY A 468 -9.95 26.11 -23.46
CA GLY A 468 -10.87 25.96 -22.32
C GLY A 468 -12.13 25.14 -22.64
N PRO A 469 -12.87 25.48 -23.72
CA PRO A 469 -14.03 24.69 -24.16
C PRO A 469 -13.69 23.24 -24.54
N ALA A 470 -12.49 22.98 -25.06
CA ALA A 470 -12.04 21.62 -25.42
C ALA A 470 -11.80 20.76 -24.19
N LEU A 471 -11.14 21.33 -23.19
CA LEU A 471 -10.93 20.68 -21.91
C LEU A 471 -12.26 20.43 -21.18
N THR A 472 -13.19 21.40 -21.18
CA THR A 472 -14.53 21.19 -20.61
C THR A 472 -15.28 20.08 -21.35
N LEU A 473 -15.21 20.02 -22.69
CA LEU A 473 -15.88 18.94 -23.43
C LEU A 473 -15.26 17.58 -23.11
N LEU A 474 -13.94 17.47 -23.07
CA LEU A 474 -13.25 16.22 -22.70
C LEU A 474 -13.66 15.76 -21.28
N ALA A 475 -13.70 16.69 -20.32
CA ALA A 475 -14.15 16.43 -18.96
C ALA A 475 -15.63 15.99 -18.86
N LEU A 476 -16.51 16.52 -19.73
CA LEU A 476 -17.94 16.18 -19.75
C LEU A 476 -18.25 14.92 -20.59
N ALA A 477 -17.40 14.59 -21.56
CA ALA A 477 -17.70 13.57 -22.56
C ALA A 477 -17.30 12.18 -22.11
N GLY A 478 -16.21 12.03 -21.34
CA GLY A 478 -15.89 10.77 -20.68
C GLY A 478 -16.30 10.85 -19.22
N ASP A 479 -16.76 9.75 -18.64
CA ASP A 479 -16.85 9.57 -17.19
C ASP A 479 -15.42 9.53 -16.56
N ILE A 480 -14.47 10.30 -17.12
CA ILE A 480 -13.02 10.30 -16.89
C ILE A 480 -12.63 10.79 -15.48
N GLY A 481 -13.62 11.07 -14.63
CA GLY A 481 -13.41 11.51 -13.25
C GLY A 481 -12.71 12.87 -13.08
N VAL A 482 -12.53 13.65 -14.15
CA VAL A 482 -11.78 14.92 -14.12
C VAL A 482 -12.73 16.12 -14.04
N ASN A 483 -12.49 17.02 -13.08
CA ASN A 483 -13.23 18.28 -12.95
C ASN A 483 -12.87 19.27 -14.08
N PRO A 484 -13.83 20.11 -14.53
CA PRO A 484 -13.56 21.12 -15.55
C PRO A 484 -12.50 22.13 -15.05
N PRO A 485 -11.69 22.70 -15.95
CA PRO A 485 -10.67 23.66 -15.55
C PRO A 485 -11.30 24.94 -14.98
N SER A 486 -10.70 25.48 -13.93
CA SER A 486 -11.08 26.73 -13.27
C SER A 486 -9.95 27.76 -13.33
N GLU A 487 -10.27 29.03 -13.10
CA GLU A 487 -9.28 30.14 -13.01
C GLU A 487 -8.31 30.25 -14.22
N LEU A 488 -8.77 29.84 -15.42
CA LEU A 488 -7.96 29.85 -16.66
C LEU A 488 -7.47 31.25 -17.07
N GLU A 489 -8.04 32.31 -16.50
CA GLU A 489 -7.62 33.68 -16.73
C GLU A 489 -6.17 33.98 -16.31
N TYR A 490 -5.57 33.16 -15.45
CA TYR A 490 -4.16 33.25 -15.06
C TYR A 490 -3.22 32.40 -15.92
N VAL A 491 -3.75 31.54 -16.78
CA VAL A 491 -2.97 30.69 -17.69
C VAL A 491 -2.76 31.42 -19.03
N SER A 492 -1.50 31.49 -19.48
CA SER A 492 -1.13 32.07 -20.77
C SER A 492 -1.46 31.10 -21.90
N HIS A 493 -0.87 29.91 -21.82
CA HIS A 493 -0.99 28.86 -22.82
C HIS A 493 -0.66 27.49 -22.22
N VAL A 494 -0.93 26.44 -22.99
CA VAL A 494 -0.50 25.06 -22.69
C VAL A 494 0.44 24.55 -23.77
N VAL A 495 1.30 23.61 -23.39
CA VAL A 495 2.18 22.86 -24.28
C VAL A 495 1.99 21.36 -24.05
N VAL A 496 2.10 20.56 -25.11
CA VAL A 496 2.00 19.10 -25.06
C VAL A 496 3.17 18.50 -25.83
N GLY A 497 3.72 17.40 -25.34
CA GLY A 497 4.80 16.72 -26.03
C GLY A 497 5.10 15.34 -25.49
N SER A 498 6.23 14.80 -25.92
CA SER A 498 6.76 13.54 -25.43
C SER A 498 8.29 13.55 -25.39
N PHE A 499 8.87 12.65 -24.61
CA PHE A 499 10.33 12.46 -24.54
C PHE A 499 10.69 10.98 -24.41
N ALA A 500 11.97 10.68 -24.65
CA ALA A 500 12.52 9.35 -24.47
C ALA A 500 13.01 9.17 -23.03
N SER A 501 12.54 8.12 -22.35
CA SER A 501 12.93 7.73 -21.00
C SER A 501 13.52 6.31 -21.02
N PRO A 502 14.48 5.97 -20.13
CA PRO A 502 14.91 4.58 -19.96
C PRO A 502 13.75 3.71 -19.51
N ASN A 503 13.42 2.66 -20.26
CA ASN A 503 12.42 1.67 -19.90
C ASN A 503 13.10 0.38 -19.40
N PHE A 504 13.09 0.16 -18.09
CA PHE A 504 13.64 -1.05 -17.46
C PHE A 504 12.64 -2.22 -17.42
N LEU A 505 11.38 -1.97 -17.79
CA LEU A 505 10.30 -2.96 -17.95
C LEU A 505 10.13 -3.33 -19.43
N VAL A 506 11.22 -3.35 -20.20
CA VAL A 506 11.17 -3.74 -21.61
C VAL A 506 11.00 -5.27 -21.72
N ASP A 507 10.11 -5.71 -22.62
CA ASP A 507 9.91 -7.13 -22.97
C ASP A 507 11.24 -7.82 -23.32
N ARG A 508 11.55 -8.89 -22.58
CA ARG A 508 12.78 -9.68 -22.74
C ARG A 508 12.62 -10.89 -23.63
N GLN A 509 11.41 -11.40 -23.70
CA GLN A 509 11.01 -12.56 -24.47
C GLN A 509 10.89 -12.19 -25.96
N ASN A 510 10.80 -10.88 -26.26
CA ASN A 510 10.69 -10.31 -27.60
C ASN A 510 9.48 -10.92 -28.34
N VAL A 511 8.37 -11.01 -27.61
CA VAL A 511 7.06 -11.47 -28.06
C VAL A 511 6.05 -10.32 -28.15
N ALA A 512 6.39 -9.16 -27.60
CA ALA A 512 5.67 -7.92 -27.76
C ALA A 512 5.60 -7.53 -29.23
N THR A 513 4.47 -6.96 -29.61
CA THR A 513 4.24 -6.34 -30.90
C THR A 513 4.00 -4.83 -30.71
N THR A 514 3.82 -4.08 -31.80
CA THR A 514 3.56 -2.63 -31.71
C THR A 514 2.21 -2.35 -31.04
N VAL A 515 1.22 -3.22 -31.23
CA VAL A 515 -0.13 -3.08 -30.65
C VAL A 515 -0.24 -3.81 -29.31
N TYR A 516 0.46 -4.94 -29.14
CA TYR A 516 0.38 -5.78 -27.93
C TYR A 516 1.73 -5.83 -27.22
N PRO A 517 1.98 -4.91 -26.27
CA PRO A 517 3.15 -5.04 -25.41
C PRO A 517 3.06 -6.31 -24.56
N ALA A 518 4.22 -6.82 -24.16
CA ALA A 518 4.36 -8.04 -23.38
C ALA A 518 5.33 -7.79 -22.21
N ASP A 519 4.94 -6.84 -21.37
CA ASP A 519 5.69 -6.34 -20.23
C ASP A 519 4.93 -6.46 -18.90
N ASP A 520 3.81 -7.20 -18.87
CA ASP A 520 2.94 -7.42 -17.68
C ASP A 520 3.57 -8.29 -16.59
N ASP A 521 4.71 -8.93 -16.86
CA ASP A 521 5.48 -9.74 -15.90
C ASP A 521 6.93 -9.27 -15.72
N GLU A 522 7.29 -8.14 -16.36
CA GLU A 522 8.66 -7.63 -16.36
C GLU A 522 9.03 -6.93 -15.05
N VAL A 523 10.30 -7.02 -14.67
CA VAL A 523 10.85 -6.48 -13.42
C VAL A 523 12.25 -5.93 -13.69
N PHE A 524 12.76 -4.98 -12.92
CA PHE A 524 14.11 -4.42 -13.13
C PHE A 524 15.17 -5.53 -13.05
N ASP A 525 16.02 -5.61 -14.08
CA ASP A 525 17.23 -6.46 -14.09
C ASP A 525 18.45 -5.55 -14.25
N ILE A 526 19.00 -5.15 -13.11
CA ILE A 526 20.07 -4.17 -12.99
C ILE A 526 21.14 -4.66 -12.02
N ASP A 527 22.38 -4.35 -12.34
CA ASP A 527 23.55 -4.56 -11.48
C ASP A 527 24.22 -3.20 -11.22
N PRO A 528 23.92 -2.57 -10.07
CA PRO A 528 24.44 -1.25 -9.74
C PRO A 528 25.96 -1.24 -9.48
N LEU A 529 26.61 -2.39 -9.26
CA LEU A 529 28.05 -2.46 -9.05
C LEU A 529 28.81 -2.48 -10.38
N THR A 530 28.28 -3.21 -11.38
CA THR A 530 28.95 -3.33 -12.69
C THR A 530 28.43 -2.35 -13.73
N GLY A 531 27.27 -1.72 -13.51
CA GLY A 531 26.63 -0.81 -14.44
C GLY A 531 25.90 -1.51 -15.59
N LYS A 532 25.64 -2.83 -15.46
CA LYS A 532 24.86 -3.60 -16.44
C LYS A 532 23.37 -3.46 -16.12
N ALA A 533 22.55 -3.29 -17.15
CA ALA A 533 21.10 -3.27 -17.04
C ALA A 533 20.47 -3.77 -18.34
N VAL A 534 19.28 -4.37 -18.22
CA VAL A 534 18.36 -4.55 -19.35
C VAL A 534 17.50 -3.30 -19.44
N VAL A 535 17.63 -2.54 -20.53
CA VAL A 535 16.92 -1.28 -20.71
C VAL A 535 16.57 -1.06 -22.19
N GLY A 536 15.33 -0.63 -22.43
CA GLY A 536 14.82 -0.18 -23.72
C GLY A 536 14.52 1.32 -23.71
N THR A 537 13.92 1.82 -24.79
CA THR A 537 13.45 3.20 -24.88
C THR A 537 11.94 3.26 -24.66
N GLY A 538 11.51 3.94 -23.60
CA GLY A 538 10.11 4.29 -23.36
C GLY A 538 9.78 5.67 -23.92
N ARG A 539 8.59 5.82 -24.48
CA ARG A 539 8.04 7.12 -24.86
C ARG A 539 7.11 7.59 -23.76
N VAL A 540 7.41 8.75 -23.16
CA VAL A 540 6.59 9.35 -22.10
C VAL A 540 5.93 10.60 -22.65
N THR A 541 4.61 10.70 -22.53
CA THR A 541 3.82 11.88 -22.90
C THR A 541 3.64 12.79 -21.70
N PHE A 542 3.64 14.10 -21.95
CA PHE A 542 3.41 15.11 -20.92
C PHE A 542 2.65 16.30 -21.48
N TRP A 543 2.08 17.10 -20.59
CA TRP A 543 1.62 18.44 -20.92
C TRP A 543 1.90 19.39 -19.77
N CYS A 544 2.00 20.68 -20.07
CA CYS A 544 2.19 21.72 -19.08
C CYS A 544 1.26 22.92 -19.34
N ALA A 545 0.79 23.55 -18.26
CA ALA A 545 0.13 24.85 -18.29
C ALA A 545 1.11 25.94 -17.83
N VAL A 546 1.26 26.98 -18.64
CA VAL A 546 2.19 28.08 -18.44
C VAL A 546 1.44 29.32 -17.90
N PRO A 547 1.89 29.92 -16.79
CA PRO A 547 1.27 31.12 -16.23
C PRO A 547 1.38 32.35 -17.15
N LYS A 548 0.54 33.35 -16.91
CA LYS A 548 0.73 34.69 -17.48
C LYS A 548 1.82 35.45 -16.75
N THR A 549 2.64 36.18 -17.51
CA THR A 549 3.58 37.14 -16.95
C THR A 549 2.83 38.30 -16.28
N ILE A 550 3.08 38.50 -14.99
CA ILE A 550 2.60 39.62 -14.19
C ILE A 550 3.84 40.40 -13.73
N PRO A 551 4.14 41.56 -14.35
CA PRO A 551 5.37 42.29 -14.08
C PRO A 551 5.60 42.57 -12.60
N GLY A 552 6.79 42.20 -12.09
CA GLY A 552 7.15 42.37 -10.69
C GLY A 552 6.53 41.37 -9.70
N GLN A 553 5.70 40.42 -10.17
CA GLN A 553 5.11 39.35 -9.36
C GLN A 553 5.52 37.96 -9.87
N ALA A 554 5.35 37.70 -11.17
CA ALA A 554 5.63 36.41 -11.80
C ALA A 554 6.11 36.62 -13.25
N GLU A 555 7.31 36.16 -13.59
CA GLU A 555 7.91 36.33 -14.92
C GLU A 555 8.62 35.05 -15.37
N GLN A 556 8.63 34.78 -16.67
CA GLN A 556 9.35 33.65 -17.27
C GLN A 556 10.88 33.73 -17.02
N PRO A 557 11.57 32.59 -16.84
CA PRO A 557 10.99 31.25 -16.78
C PRO A 557 10.30 30.99 -15.43
N PHE A 558 9.10 30.41 -15.47
CA PHE A 558 8.33 30.10 -14.26
C PHE A 558 8.87 28.87 -13.51
N PRO A 559 8.79 28.85 -12.17
CA PRO A 559 8.85 27.63 -11.35
C PRO A 559 7.90 26.55 -11.85
N VAL A 560 8.22 25.29 -11.57
CA VAL A 560 7.43 24.15 -12.07
C VAL A 560 6.99 23.26 -10.92
N GLN A 561 5.69 22.96 -10.86
CA GLN A 561 5.17 21.85 -10.07
C GLN A 561 4.84 20.67 -10.99
N ILE A 562 5.29 19.48 -10.61
CA ILE A 562 5.04 18.24 -11.34
C ILE A 562 3.94 17.48 -10.61
N TYR A 563 2.86 17.20 -11.32
CA TYR A 563 1.66 16.56 -10.80
C TYR A 563 1.59 15.08 -11.22
N GLY A 564 1.43 14.19 -10.25
CA GLY A 564 1.08 12.77 -10.44
C GLY A 564 -0.42 12.55 -10.26
N HIS A 565 -1.03 11.78 -11.17
CA HIS A 565 -2.46 11.48 -11.17
C HIS A 565 -2.81 10.23 -10.32
N GLY A 566 -4.11 10.06 -10.03
CA GLY A 566 -4.65 8.91 -9.29
C GLY A 566 -4.57 7.56 -10.02
N TYR A 567 -4.84 6.47 -9.28
CA TYR A 567 -4.93 5.11 -9.84
C TYR A 567 -6.07 5.03 -10.87
N THR A 568 -5.86 4.26 -11.94
CA THR A 568 -6.75 4.14 -13.13
C THR A 568 -7.01 5.42 -13.90
N SER A 569 -6.44 6.55 -13.48
CA SER A 569 -6.64 7.87 -14.05
C SER A 569 -5.52 8.23 -15.05
N THR A 570 -5.34 9.52 -15.32
CA THR A 570 -4.52 10.04 -16.43
C THR A 570 -3.91 11.39 -16.08
N LYS A 571 -2.89 11.81 -16.83
CA LYS A 571 -2.28 13.15 -16.73
C LYS A 571 -3.27 14.32 -16.87
N LEU A 572 -4.50 14.09 -17.36
CA LEU A 572 -5.52 15.12 -17.49
C LEU A 572 -6.09 15.60 -16.15
N GLU A 573 -5.94 14.85 -15.05
CA GLU A 573 -6.36 15.31 -13.71
C GLU A 573 -5.81 16.68 -13.33
N LEU A 574 -4.61 17.01 -13.84
CA LEU A 574 -3.95 18.28 -13.61
C LEU A 574 -4.84 19.48 -13.98
N MET A 575 -5.79 19.33 -14.92
CA MET A 575 -6.72 20.36 -15.36
C MET A 575 -7.46 21.08 -14.23
N SER A 576 -7.77 20.36 -13.16
CA SER A 576 -8.49 20.91 -12.00
C SER A 576 -7.69 21.94 -11.20
N GLN A 577 -6.36 21.98 -11.35
CA GLN A 577 -5.47 22.73 -10.47
C GLN A 577 -4.62 23.80 -11.20
N ILE A 578 -4.62 23.80 -12.55
CA ILE A 578 -3.72 24.65 -13.34
C ILE A 578 -3.92 26.15 -13.10
N GLY A 579 -5.16 26.63 -13.00
CA GLY A 579 -5.46 28.06 -12.85
C GLY A 579 -4.97 28.60 -11.51
N ARG A 580 -5.16 27.79 -10.45
CA ARG A 580 -4.74 28.12 -9.09
C ARG A 580 -3.23 28.26 -8.97
N MET A 581 -2.48 27.27 -9.47
CA MET A 581 -1.01 27.32 -9.48
C MET A 581 -0.49 28.48 -10.34
N ALA A 582 -1.12 28.71 -11.50
CA ALA A 582 -0.75 29.80 -12.40
C ALA A 582 -0.93 31.19 -11.75
N ARG A 583 -1.93 31.35 -10.88
CA ARG A 583 -2.15 32.60 -10.13
C ARG A 583 -0.99 32.93 -9.18
N PHE A 584 -0.30 31.91 -8.65
CA PHE A 584 0.94 32.06 -7.88
C PHE A 584 2.20 32.17 -8.77
N GLY A 585 2.06 32.12 -10.10
CA GLY A 585 3.18 32.15 -11.02
C GLY A 585 3.92 30.81 -11.13
N ILE A 586 3.24 29.70 -10.85
CA ILE A 586 3.81 28.35 -10.91
C ILE A 586 3.26 27.64 -12.15
N ALA A 587 4.14 27.17 -13.03
CA ALA A 587 3.78 26.30 -14.14
C ALA A 587 3.49 24.89 -13.63
N SER A 588 2.50 24.25 -14.23
CA SER A 588 2.06 22.91 -13.81
C SER A 588 2.28 21.92 -14.94
N CYS A 589 2.99 20.83 -14.69
CA CYS A 589 3.26 19.77 -15.67
C CYS A 589 2.78 18.42 -15.15
N ALA A 590 2.22 17.58 -16.02
CA ALA A 590 1.82 16.21 -15.67
C ALA A 590 2.23 15.23 -16.77
N LEU A 591 2.49 13.99 -16.36
CA LEU A 591 2.82 12.85 -17.21
C LEU A 591 2.00 11.63 -16.80
N ASP A 592 1.76 10.71 -17.74
CA ASP A 592 1.11 9.46 -17.40
C ASP A 592 2.12 8.52 -16.72
N ALA A 593 1.73 7.98 -15.57
CA ALA A 593 2.45 6.89 -14.92
C ALA A 593 2.58 5.69 -15.88
N PHE A 594 3.51 4.76 -15.60
CA PHE A 594 3.67 3.59 -16.44
C PHE A 594 2.35 2.81 -16.53
N GLY A 595 1.98 2.41 -17.75
CA GLY A 595 0.74 1.71 -18.04
C GLY A 595 -0.54 2.54 -17.95
N HIS A 596 -0.48 3.85 -17.70
CA HIS A 596 -1.66 4.71 -17.57
C HIS A 596 -1.90 5.59 -18.81
N GLY A 597 -3.14 6.07 -18.92
CA GLY A 597 -3.57 7.03 -19.92
C GLY A 597 -5.09 6.99 -20.07
N ILE A 598 -5.64 7.52 -21.16
CA ILE A 598 -7.06 7.85 -21.23
C ILE A 598 -8.01 6.65 -21.39
N GLY A 599 -7.45 5.44 -21.54
CA GLY A 599 -8.19 4.18 -21.44
C GLY A 599 -9.30 4.00 -22.48
N GLY A 600 -10.13 2.99 -22.26
CA GLY A 600 -11.31 2.66 -23.08
C GLY A 600 -12.38 3.76 -23.18
N GLU A 601 -12.29 4.86 -22.44
CA GLU A 601 -13.31 5.92 -22.36
C GLU A 601 -13.29 6.88 -23.54
N ALA A 602 -12.11 7.34 -23.98
CA ALA A 602 -12.01 8.06 -25.26
C ALA A 602 -12.39 7.16 -26.43
N GLY A 603 -12.25 5.84 -26.24
CA GLY A 603 -12.66 4.80 -27.18
C GLY A 603 -14.11 4.34 -27.07
N ALA A 604 -14.87 4.82 -26.08
CA ALA A 604 -16.27 4.45 -25.92
C ALA A 604 -17.08 4.96 -27.11
N THR A 605 -17.94 4.08 -27.63
CA THR A 605 -18.60 4.26 -28.91
C THR A 605 -20.02 4.77 -28.77
N ILE A 606 -20.40 5.75 -29.59
CA ILE A 606 -21.76 6.29 -29.70
C ILE A 606 -22.28 6.01 -31.12
N ASP A 607 -23.47 5.40 -31.22
CA ASP A 607 -24.18 5.18 -32.47
C ASP A 607 -25.04 6.41 -32.80
N PHE A 608 -24.68 7.12 -33.88
CA PHE A 608 -25.44 8.21 -34.47
C PHE A 608 -26.09 7.78 -35.79
N GLY A 609 -27.21 7.07 -35.70
CA GLY A 609 -28.05 6.77 -36.88
C GLY A 609 -27.48 5.68 -37.79
N GLY A 610 -26.75 4.72 -37.23
CA GLY A 610 -26.13 3.58 -37.91
C GLY A 610 -24.64 3.73 -38.17
N GLU A 611 -24.05 4.88 -37.79
CA GLU A 611 -22.60 5.13 -37.82
C GLU A 611 -22.07 5.22 -36.38
N ILE A 612 -20.99 4.50 -36.10
CA ILE A 612 -20.37 4.41 -34.77
C ILE A 612 -19.16 5.35 -34.71
N PHE A 613 -19.17 6.28 -33.77
CA PHE A 613 -18.04 7.17 -33.48
C PHE A 613 -17.52 6.93 -32.06
N THR A 614 -16.22 7.12 -31.83
CA THR A 614 -15.70 7.20 -30.46
C THR A 614 -15.89 8.61 -29.90
N ILE A 615 -15.93 8.73 -28.58
CA ILE A 615 -15.99 10.03 -27.89
C ILE A 615 -14.80 10.91 -28.29
N GLY A 616 -13.59 10.34 -28.34
CA GLY A 616 -12.40 11.04 -28.81
C GLY A 616 -12.52 11.52 -30.25
N GLN A 617 -13.11 10.73 -31.15
CA GLN A 617 -13.33 11.11 -32.55
C GLN A 617 -14.34 12.25 -32.67
N LEU A 618 -15.41 12.24 -31.86
CA LEU A 618 -16.39 13.32 -31.83
C LEU A 618 -15.77 14.62 -31.33
N ALA A 619 -14.99 14.56 -30.24
CA ALA A 619 -14.26 15.70 -29.72
C ALA A 619 -13.28 16.26 -30.76
N TYR A 620 -12.47 15.40 -31.39
CA TYR A 620 -11.56 15.80 -32.45
C TYR A 620 -12.28 16.49 -33.60
N ASN A 621 -13.33 15.88 -34.15
CA ASN A 621 -14.07 16.43 -35.29
C ASN A 621 -14.69 17.80 -34.95
N PHE A 622 -15.22 17.96 -33.74
CA PHE A 622 -15.78 19.23 -33.28
C PHE A 622 -14.71 20.33 -33.16
N PHE A 623 -13.54 20.01 -32.60
CA PHE A 623 -12.47 21.00 -32.41
C PHE A 623 -11.63 21.26 -33.66
N HIS A 624 -11.64 20.35 -34.63
CA HIS A 624 -11.01 20.55 -35.92
C HIS A 624 -11.61 21.75 -36.68
N ASP A 625 -12.93 21.94 -36.59
CA ASP A 625 -13.62 23.08 -37.21
C ASP A 625 -13.14 24.44 -36.67
N ILE A 626 -12.58 24.47 -35.45
CA ILE A 626 -11.98 25.67 -34.84
C ILE A 626 -10.44 25.64 -34.80
N GLN A 627 -9.81 24.77 -35.61
CA GLN A 627 -8.36 24.63 -35.76
C GLN A 627 -7.62 24.12 -34.51
N LEU A 628 -8.30 23.34 -33.67
CA LEU A 628 -7.77 22.71 -32.45
C LEU A 628 -7.95 21.17 -32.43
N GLY A 629 -8.14 20.54 -33.59
CA GLY A 629 -8.22 19.08 -33.67
C GLY A 629 -6.93 18.43 -33.15
N ASN A 630 -5.77 18.95 -33.60
CA ASN A 630 -4.46 18.47 -33.16
C ASN A 630 -4.24 18.57 -31.64
N PHE A 631 -4.78 19.61 -30.98
CA PHE A 631 -4.73 19.72 -29.52
C PHE A 631 -5.44 18.53 -28.84
N VAL A 632 -6.66 18.22 -29.26
CA VAL A 632 -7.40 17.06 -28.74
C VAL A 632 -6.61 15.78 -28.99
N ALA A 633 -6.12 15.56 -30.22
CA ALA A 633 -5.34 14.38 -30.56
C ALA A 633 -4.03 14.26 -29.76
N ALA A 634 -3.43 15.38 -29.34
CA ALA A 634 -2.24 15.38 -28.48
C ALA A 634 -2.59 14.98 -27.03
N MET A 635 -3.68 15.51 -26.48
CA MET A 635 -4.11 15.23 -25.11
C MET A 635 -4.57 13.79 -24.90
N LEU A 636 -5.17 13.17 -25.92
CA LEU A 636 -5.65 11.78 -25.88
C LEU A 636 -4.53 10.72 -25.90
N GLN A 637 -3.27 11.09 -26.13
CA GLN A 637 -2.17 10.12 -26.19
C GLN A 637 -1.79 9.62 -24.80
N GLY A 638 -1.77 8.32 -24.57
CA GLY A 638 -1.36 7.73 -23.29
C GLY A 638 -0.41 6.53 -23.43
N ARG A 639 -0.24 5.79 -22.33
CA ARG A 639 0.63 4.61 -22.19
C ARG A 639 -0.14 3.37 -21.73
N GLU A 640 -1.47 3.44 -21.72
CA GLU A 640 -2.35 2.32 -21.44
C GLU A 640 -2.17 1.19 -22.47
N ARG A 641 -2.39 -0.03 -22.00
CA ARG A 641 -2.19 -1.26 -22.76
C ARG A 641 -3.42 -2.11 -22.62
N ASP A 642 -3.79 -2.81 -23.68
CA ASP A 642 -4.76 -3.90 -23.58
C ASP A 642 -4.08 -5.03 -22.79
N LEU A 643 -4.67 -5.45 -21.67
CA LEU A 643 -4.16 -6.46 -20.73
C LEU A 643 -5.10 -7.67 -20.61
N ASP A 644 -6.27 -7.66 -21.24
CA ASP A 644 -7.26 -8.75 -21.20
C ASP A 644 -7.65 -9.31 -22.58
N ASN A 645 -7.14 -8.74 -23.66
CA ASN A 645 -7.50 -9.03 -25.06
C ASN A 645 -8.94 -8.65 -25.45
N ASP A 646 -9.52 -7.58 -24.90
CA ASP A 646 -10.82 -7.05 -25.32
C ASP A 646 -10.73 -5.98 -26.44
N GLY A 647 -9.52 -5.47 -26.71
CA GLY A 647 -9.24 -4.41 -27.69
C GLY A 647 -9.24 -2.99 -27.12
N ARG A 648 -9.37 -2.81 -25.80
CA ARG A 648 -9.35 -1.52 -25.10
C ARG A 648 -8.10 -1.41 -24.25
N GLY A 649 -7.68 -0.19 -23.95
CA GLY A 649 -6.55 0.05 -23.08
C GLY A 649 -6.98 0.07 -21.61
N ASP A 650 -6.29 -0.71 -20.78
CA ASP A 650 -6.49 -0.80 -19.34
C ASP A 650 -5.57 0.17 -18.61
N SER A 651 -6.06 1.39 -18.35
CA SER A 651 -5.28 2.40 -17.65
C SER A 651 -4.90 1.93 -16.24
N GLY A 652 -3.60 1.74 -16.02
CA GLY A 652 -3.07 1.27 -14.74
C GLY A 652 -3.43 -0.17 -14.37
N GLY A 653 -3.90 -0.97 -15.31
CA GLY A 653 -4.46 -2.30 -15.01
C GLY A 653 -3.52 -3.27 -14.28
N ASP A 654 -2.21 -3.17 -14.51
CA ASP A 654 -1.15 -3.96 -13.87
C ASP A 654 -0.29 -3.13 -12.89
N PHE A 655 -0.75 -1.95 -12.47
CA PHE A 655 -0.03 -1.16 -11.47
C PHE A 655 -0.03 -1.86 -10.10
N TRP A 656 -1.20 -2.34 -9.69
CA TRP A 656 -1.38 -3.22 -8.55
C TRP A 656 -1.59 -4.64 -9.06
N THR A 657 -0.80 -5.60 -8.61
CA THR A 657 -0.99 -7.02 -8.94
C THR A 657 -0.52 -7.91 -7.79
N ALA A 658 -0.86 -9.20 -7.86
CA ALA A 658 -0.26 -10.21 -6.98
C ALA A 658 1.24 -10.48 -7.29
N ASP A 659 1.76 -10.09 -8.46
CA ASP A 659 3.21 -10.06 -8.72
C ASP A 659 3.82 -8.81 -8.06
N THR A 660 4.16 -8.98 -6.79
CA THR A 660 4.73 -7.93 -5.95
C THR A 660 6.02 -7.31 -6.52
N PHE A 661 6.80 -8.02 -7.34
CA PHE A 661 7.98 -7.46 -7.99
C PHE A 661 7.61 -6.54 -9.15
N HIS A 662 6.58 -6.91 -9.92
CA HIS A 662 6.07 -6.07 -10.99
C HIS A 662 5.49 -4.76 -10.41
N THR A 663 4.60 -4.85 -9.40
CA THR A 663 4.06 -3.65 -8.72
C THR A 663 5.16 -2.74 -8.18
N ARG A 664 6.19 -3.32 -7.54
CA ARG A 664 7.38 -2.56 -7.09
C ARG A 664 8.03 -1.79 -8.24
N ASP A 665 8.30 -2.47 -9.35
CA ASP A 665 9.10 -1.87 -10.42
C ASP A 665 8.29 -0.95 -11.35
N VAL A 666 6.96 -1.08 -11.43
CA VAL A 666 6.07 -0.13 -12.12
C VAL A 666 6.06 1.24 -11.41
N VAL A 667 6.01 1.26 -10.07
CA VAL A 667 6.18 2.49 -9.29
C VAL A 667 7.53 3.12 -9.60
N ARG A 668 8.61 2.33 -9.52
CA ARG A 668 9.99 2.80 -9.74
C ARG A 668 10.23 3.29 -11.17
N GLN A 669 9.63 2.64 -12.17
CA GLN A 669 9.69 3.08 -13.57
C GLN A 669 9.03 4.44 -13.74
N SER A 670 7.88 4.66 -13.10
CA SER A 670 7.20 5.96 -13.11
C SER A 670 8.09 7.05 -12.50
N ILE A 671 8.86 6.75 -11.46
CA ILE A 671 9.83 7.69 -10.85
C ILE A 671 11.00 8.00 -11.78
N VAL A 672 11.53 7.01 -12.51
CA VAL A 672 12.57 7.23 -13.54
C VAL A 672 12.08 8.22 -14.60
N ASP A 673 10.82 8.09 -15.02
CA ASP A 673 10.20 9.00 -15.99
C ASP A 673 10.11 10.44 -15.46
N HIS A 674 9.76 10.62 -14.18
CA HIS A 674 9.75 11.93 -13.52
C HIS A 674 11.16 12.55 -13.41
N ILE A 675 12.17 11.76 -13.04
CA ILE A 675 13.57 12.22 -12.96
C ILE A 675 14.05 12.71 -14.34
N GLN A 676 13.72 11.96 -15.40
CA GLN A 676 14.09 12.36 -16.76
C GLN A 676 13.37 13.64 -17.21
N MET A 677 12.08 13.80 -16.87
CA MET A 677 11.34 15.04 -17.12
C MET A 677 11.99 16.24 -16.40
N ILE A 678 12.32 16.11 -15.11
CA ILE A 678 12.99 17.17 -14.33
C ILE A 678 14.34 17.53 -14.97
N ARG A 679 15.11 16.54 -15.41
CA ARG A 679 16.38 16.75 -16.09
C ARG A 679 16.21 17.52 -17.41
N ILE A 680 15.16 17.25 -18.17
CA ILE A 680 14.82 18.00 -19.39
C ILE A 680 14.43 19.44 -19.05
N LEU A 681 13.52 19.64 -18.09
CA LEU A 681 13.08 20.97 -17.68
C LEU A 681 14.23 21.84 -17.15
N ARG A 682 15.17 21.25 -16.43
CA ARG A 682 16.38 21.95 -15.94
C ARG A 682 17.32 22.37 -17.07
N ALA A 683 17.28 21.68 -18.21
CA ALA A 683 18.10 21.99 -19.37
C ALA A 683 17.62 23.20 -20.18
N PHE A 684 16.49 23.81 -19.82
CA PHE A 684 15.99 25.08 -20.35
C PHE A 684 16.85 26.26 -19.84
N ASP A 685 18.10 26.31 -20.26
CA ASP A 685 19.16 27.18 -19.72
C ASP A 685 19.21 28.60 -20.32
N GLY A 686 18.29 28.90 -21.25
CA GLY A 686 18.24 30.17 -21.99
C GLY A 686 19.41 30.40 -22.95
N LYS A 687 20.16 29.36 -23.31
CA LYS A 687 21.32 29.45 -24.21
C LYS A 687 21.27 28.41 -25.33
N ARG A 688 20.83 27.19 -25.01
CA ARG A 688 20.70 26.10 -25.97
C ARG A 688 19.57 26.40 -26.96
N LEU A 689 19.74 26.01 -28.22
CA LEU A 689 18.66 26.05 -29.22
C LEU A 689 17.93 24.71 -29.24
N GLY A 690 16.59 24.77 -29.36
CA GLY A 690 15.72 23.62 -29.54
C GLY A 690 15.50 23.25 -31.01
N ALA A 691 14.57 22.33 -31.25
CA ALA A 691 14.17 21.91 -32.59
C ALA A 691 13.00 22.71 -33.18
N ILE A 692 12.27 23.47 -32.35
CA ILE A 692 11.13 24.29 -32.77
C ILE A 692 11.64 25.61 -33.34
N ASP A 693 11.14 26.01 -34.50
CA ASP A 693 11.36 27.31 -35.17
C ASP A 693 9.99 27.97 -35.37
N THR A 694 9.56 28.82 -34.45
CA THR A 694 8.22 29.45 -34.51
C THR A 694 8.18 30.68 -35.41
N ASP A 695 9.30 31.36 -35.63
CA ASP A 695 9.36 32.60 -36.41
C ASP A 695 9.75 32.39 -37.89
N GLY A 696 10.15 31.17 -38.24
CA GLY A 696 10.45 30.73 -39.60
C GLY A 696 11.77 31.30 -40.14
N ASP A 697 12.69 31.70 -39.25
CA ASP A 697 13.98 32.28 -39.64
C ASP A 697 15.03 31.23 -40.05
N GLY A 698 14.72 29.94 -39.85
CA GLY A 698 15.56 28.80 -40.18
C GLY A 698 16.49 28.34 -39.04
N PHE A 699 16.38 28.94 -37.85
CA PHE A 699 17.04 28.53 -36.62
C PHE A 699 15.99 28.12 -35.58
N GLY A 700 16.32 27.13 -34.75
CA GLY A 700 15.43 26.80 -33.62
C GLY A 700 15.44 27.91 -32.56
N ASN A 701 14.28 28.13 -31.92
CA ASN A 701 14.12 28.95 -30.72
C ASN A 701 15.04 28.47 -29.59
N LEU A 702 15.11 29.24 -28.49
CA LEU A 702 15.73 28.75 -27.27
C LEU A 702 15.04 27.46 -26.79
N PHE A 703 15.82 26.54 -26.22
CA PHE A 703 15.28 25.30 -25.69
C PHE A 703 14.37 25.61 -24.49
N GLY A 704 13.09 25.27 -24.62
CA GLY A 704 12.04 25.61 -23.65
C GLY A 704 11.29 26.93 -23.94
N ASP A 705 11.60 27.63 -25.03
CA ASP A 705 10.88 28.83 -25.52
C ASP A 705 9.87 28.40 -26.60
N PHE A 706 8.66 28.05 -26.15
CA PHE A 706 7.62 27.46 -26.99
C PHE A 706 6.74 28.51 -27.66
N ASP A 707 6.61 29.71 -27.06
CA ASP A 707 5.85 30.83 -27.61
C ASP A 707 6.69 31.77 -28.51
N GLY A 708 8.01 31.60 -28.54
CA GLY A 708 8.94 32.29 -29.43
C GLY A 708 9.28 33.71 -29.00
N ASP A 709 9.11 34.05 -27.71
CA ASP A 709 9.36 35.40 -27.20
C ASP A 709 10.83 35.71 -26.88
N GLY A 710 11.70 34.70 -27.00
CA GLY A 710 13.13 34.79 -26.74
C GLY A 710 13.52 34.47 -25.29
N ARG A 711 12.63 33.86 -24.50
CA ARG A 711 12.90 33.36 -23.14
C ARG A 711 12.30 31.96 -22.97
N PRO A 712 12.95 31.06 -22.22
CA PRO A 712 12.29 29.82 -21.83
C PRO A 712 11.02 30.11 -21.02
N ASP A 713 9.93 29.40 -21.32
CA ASP A 713 8.63 29.62 -20.70
C ASP A 713 8.60 29.21 -19.22
N LEU A 714 9.20 28.07 -18.92
CA LEU A 714 9.22 27.47 -17.59
C LEU A 714 10.53 26.72 -17.37
N GLY A 715 10.83 26.35 -16.14
CA GLY A 715 12.02 25.55 -15.82
C GLY A 715 13.35 26.30 -15.91
N GLY A 716 14.44 25.54 -16.02
CA GLY A 716 15.82 26.03 -15.94
C GLY A 716 16.46 25.82 -14.57
N ASN A 717 17.80 25.88 -14.51
CA ASN A 717 18.57 25.52 -13.32
C ASN A 717 18.38 26.41 -12.07
N ASN A 718 17.72 27.57 -12.20
CA ASN A 718 17.60 28.55 -11.11
C ASN A 718 16.15 28.84 -10.70
N VAL A 719 15.19 28.02 -11.13
CA VAL A 719 13.79 28.14 -10.70
C VAL A 719 13.47 27.10 -9.64
N HIS A 720 12.35 27.30 -8.94
CA HIS A 720 11.86 26.32 -7.98
C HIS A 720 11.17 25.15 -8.68
N TYR A 721 11.42 23.95 -8.16
CA TYR A 721 10.72 22.74 -8.57
C TYR A 721 9.95 22.13 -7.41
N ALA A 722 8.71 21.73 -7.66
CA ALA A 722 7.86 21.06 -6.69
C ALA A 722 7.24 19.78 -7.25
N ALA A 723 6.85 18.87 -6.36
CA ALA A 723 6.10 17.66 -6.71
C ALA A 723 4.80 17.56 -5.91
N TRP A 724 3.71 17.26 -6.61
CA TRP A 724 2.39 17.05 -6.02
C TRP A 724 1.73 15.84 -6.64
N GLY A 725 0.82 15.21 -5.93
CA GLY A 725 -0.16 14.30 -6.49
C GLY A 725 -1.13 13.85 -5.42
N ILE A 726 -2.27 13.33 -5.86
CA ILE A 726 -3.31 12.77 -5.01
C ILE A 726 -3.38 11.26 -5.25
N SER A 727 -3.66 10.47 -4.21
CA SER A 727 -3.80 9.00 -4.32
C SER A 727 -2.48 8.35 -4.79
N LEU A 728 -2.51 7.62 -5.91
CA LEU A 728 -1.30 7.13 -6.58
C LEU A 728 -0.26 8.24 -6.80
N GLY A 729 -0.68 9.43 -7.23
CA GLY A 729 0.19 10.59 -7.38
C GLY A 729 0.85 11.02 -6.06
N GLY A 730 0.17 10.82 -4.93
CA GLY A 730 0.72 11.03 -3.59
C GLY A 730 1.82 10.01 -3.25
N VAL A 731 1.63 8.73 -3.62
CA VAL A 731 2.67 7.68 -3.49
C VAL A 731 3.89 8.06 -4.34
N LEU A 732 3.68 8.42 -5.61
CA LEU A 732 4.76 8.79 -6.52
C LEU A 732 5.51 10.04 -6.06
N SER A 733 4.81 11.10 -5.65
CA SER A 733 5.45 12.33 -5.14
C SER A 733 6.19 12.10 -3.82
N GLY A 734 5.72 11.19 -2.97
CA GLY A 734 6.45 10.75 -1.78
C GLY A 734 7.78 10.06 -2.12
N VAL A 735 7.78 9.10 -3.04
CA VAL A 735 9.03 8.47 -3.50
C VAL A 735 9.95 9.48 -4.19
N LEU A 736 9.40 10.33 -5.07
CA LEU A 736 10.14 11.31 -5.85
C LEU A 736 10.88 12.31 -4.94
N ALA A 737 10.23 12.79 -3.87
CA ALA A 737 10.83 13.71 -2.90
C ALA A 737 12.05 13.12 -2.18
N GLY A 738 12.12 11.79 -2.00
CA GLY A 738 13.27 11.15 -1.37
C GLY A 738 14.44 10.86 -2.32
N ILE A 739 14.23 10.93 -3.64
CA ILE A 739 15.22 10.51 -4.64
C ILE A 739 15.63 11.59 -5.63
N GLU A 740 14.88 12.69 -5.77
CA GLU A 740 15.20 13.80 -6.67
C GLU A 740 15.43 15.11 -5.90
N PRO A 741 16.68 15.43 -5.51
CA PRO A 741 17.01 16.60 -4.72
C PRO A 741 16.87 17.92 -5.47
N ALA A 742 16.62 17.90 -6.79
CA ALA A 742 16.33 19.11 -7.54
C ALA A 742 14.97 19.72 -7.16
N LEU A 743 14.11 18.97 -6.45
CA LEU A 743 12.90 19.50 -5.85
C LEU A 743 13.23 20.36 -4.63
N ASP A 744 12.59 21.52 -4.51
CA ASP A 744 12.62 22.32 -3.28
C ASP A 744 11.51 21.90 -2.32
N ALA A 745 10.35 21.50 -2.87
CA ALA A 745 9.17 21.16 -2.09
C ALA A 745 8.39 19.97 -2.67
N ALA A 746 7.66 19.25 -1.81
CA ALA A 746 6.68 18.25 -2.24
C ALA A 746 5.45 18.23 -1.32
N ALA A 747 4.30 17.85 -1.87
CA ALA A 747 3.06 17.75 -1.11
C ALA A 747 2.30 16.43 -1.39
N PRO A 748 2.80 15.25 -0.98
CA PRO A 748 2.08 14.00 -1.21
C PRO A 748 0.73 14.00 -0.49
N CYS A 749 -0.37 13.95 -1.25
CA CYS A 749 -1.74 13.99 -0.75
C CYS A 749 -2.40 12.63 -0.90
N ALA A 750 -3.05 12.13 0.16
CA ALA A 750 -3.62 10.78 0.20
C ALA A 750 -2.66 9.70 -0.36
N GLY A 751 -1.36 9.86 -0.09
CA GLY A 751 -0.26 9.22 -0.82
C GLY A 751 0.45 8.08 -0.09
N GLY A 752 -0.22 7.45 0.87
CA GLY A 752 0.27 6.48 1.87
C GLY A 752 1.64 5.80 1.73
N ALA A 753 2.30 5.57 2.87
CA ALA A 753 3.46 4.69 3.03
C ALA A 753 3.04 3.36 3.69
N GLY A 754 3.69 2.26 3.31
CA GLY A 754 3.25 0.91 3.67
C GLY A 754 2.34 0.32 2.59
N LEU A 755 2.86 0.07 1.39
CA LEU A 755 2.11 -0.48 0.25
C LEU A 755 1.33 -1.78 0.59
N PRO A 756 1.87 -2.73 1.41
CA PRO A 756 1.08 -3.86 1.88
C PRO A 756 -0.12 -3.46 2.76
N ASP A 757 0.03 -2.45 3.62
CA ASP A 757 -1.06 -2.00 4.49
C ASP A 757 -2.16 -1.29 3.69
N ILE A 758 -1.76 -0.53 2.67
CA ILE A 758 -2.69 0.05 1.69
C ILE A 758 -3.48 -1.10 1.05
N ALA A 759 -2.82 -2.13 0.53
CA ALA A 759 -3.52 -3.26 -0.06
C ALA A 759 -4.53 -3.87 0.93
N ILE A 760 -4.08 -4.24 2.14
CA ILE A 760 -4.92 -4.94 3.15
C ILE A 760 -6.21 -4.18 3.46
N ARG A 761 -6.15 -2.86 3.68
CA ARG A 761 -7.30 -2.08 4.17
C ARG A 761 -8.04 -1.30 3.09
N SER A 762 -7.52 -1.24 1.87
CA SER A 762 -8.11 -0.40 0.83
C SER A 762 -9.51 -0.88 0.43
N ARG A 763 -10.45 0.07 0.36
CA ARG A 763 -11.74 -0.12 -0.29
C ARG A 763 -11.75 0.31 -1.76
N GLN A 764 -10.62 0.82 -2.28
CA GLN A 764 -10.50 1.30 -3.67
C GLN A 764 -10.79 0.14 -4.62
N GLY A 765 -11.81 0.29 -5.48
CA GLY A 765 -12.08 -0.69 -6.54
C GLY A 765 -10.83 -0.90 -7.41
N GLY A 766 -10.59 -2.15 -7.80
CA GLY A 766 -9.42 -2.56 -8.57
C GLY A 766 -8.26 -3.05 -7.72
N VAL A 767 -8.07 -2.55 -6.50
CA VAL A 767 -7.02 -3.06 -5.60
C VAL A 767 -7.34 -4.46 -5.07
N PRO A 768 -8.53 -4.74 -4.49
CA PRO A 768 -8.88 -6.10 -4.09
C PRO A 768 -8.81 -7.08 -5.25
N GLU A 769 -9.40 -6.70 -6.39
CA GLU A 769 -9.48 -7.52 -7.59
C GLU A 769 -8.09 -7.88 -8.14
N ALA A 770 -7.17 -6.93 -8.23
CA ALA A 770 -5.85 -7.16 -8.82
C ALA A 770 -4.85 -7.82 -7.85
N VAL A 771 -4.98 -7.57 -6.54
CA VAL A 771 -4.06 -8.08 -5.52
C VAL A 771 -4.58 -9.35 -4.86
N PHE A 772 -5.74 -9.30 -4.20
CA PHE A 772 -6.19 -10.42 -3.37
C PHE A 772 -6.89 -11.52 -4.15
N MET A 773 -7.50 -11.23 -5.29
CA MET A 773 -8.14 -12.28 -6.08
C MET A 773 -7.13 -13.32 -6.60
N PRO A 774 -5.95 -12.97 -7.13
CA PRO A 774 -4.95 -13.98 -7.48
C PRO A 774 -4.22 -14.57 -6.26
N ILE A 775 -4.14 -13.86 -5.12
CA ILE A 775 -3.61 -14.43 -3.87
C ILE A 775 -4.52 -15.52 -3.32
N MET A 776 -5.83 -15.27 -3.29
CA MET A 776 -6.80 -16.17 -2.68
C MET A 776 -7.45 -17.15 -3.65
N GLY A 777 -7.48 -16.81 -4.92
CA GLY A 777 -8.07 -17.58 -6.00
C GLY A 777 -7.05 -18.43 -6.77
N PRO A 778 -7.46 -19.01 -7.90
CA PRO A 778 -8.77 -18.85 -8.55
C PRO A 778 -9.92 -19.46 -7.73
N PHE A 779 -11.08 -18.79 -7.74
CA PHE A 779 -12.27 -19.23 -7.03
C PHE A 779 -13.22 -20.03 -7.92
N VAL A 780 -13.70 -21.17 -7.44
CA VAL A 780 -14.86 -21.87 -7.98
C VAL A 780 -16.04 -21.65 -7.04
N VAL A 781 -17.06 -20.97 -7.55
CA VAL A 781 -18.21 -20.51 -6.78
C VAL A 781 -19.45 -21.30 -7.16
N PHE A 782 -20.20 -21.73 -6.14
CA PHE A 782 -21.41 -22.52 -6.27
C PHE A 782 -22.61 -21.68 -5.82
N ASN A 783 -23.64 -21.58 -6.66
CA ASN A 783 -24.86 -20.85 -6.33
C ASN A 783 -26.11 -21.68 -6.69
N PRO A 784 -27.18 -21.62 -5.89
CA PRO A 784 -28.46 -22.20 -6.30
C PRO A 784 -29.05 -21.40 -7.47
N VAL A 785 -29.53 -22.09 -8.50
CA VAL A 785 -30.29 -21.47 -9.60
C VAL A 785 -31.73 -21.24 -9.12
N PRO A 786 -32.21 -19.98 -9.05
CA PRO A 786 -33.57 -19.69 -8.63
C PRO A 786 -34.62 -20.42 -9.47
N ASP A 787 -35.75 -20.76 -8.85
CA ASP A 787 -36.94 -21.29 -9.53
C ASP A 787 -36.77 -22.61 -10.31
N THR A 788 -35.73 -23.39 -10.01
CA THR A 788 -35.52 -24.74 -10.55
C THR A 788 -36.08 -25.84 -9.64
N ASN A 789 -36.62 -26.91 -10.23
CA ASN A 789 -37.10 -28.09 -9.48
C ASN A 789 -36.69 -29.40 -10.19
N PRO A 790 -35.77 -30.21 -9.62
CA PRO A 790 -35.05 -29.95 -8.37
C PRO A 790 -34.16 -28.70 -8.46
N VAL A 791 -33.82 -28.12 -7.30
CA VAL A 791 -32.91 -26.96 -7.24
C VAL A 791 -31.57 -27.36 -7.84
N GLN A 792 -31.18 -26.67 -8.91
CA GLN A 792 -29.89 -26.83 -9.56
C GLN A 792 -28.85 -25.93 -8.89
N THR A 793 -27.58 -26.32 -8.99
CA THR A 793 -26.42 -25.53 -8.56
C THR A 793 -25.64 -25.12 -9.79
N GLU A 794 -25.58 -23.81 -10.05
CA GLU A 794 -24.66 -23.18 -11.00
C GLU A 794 -23.25 -23.23 -10.41
N ILE A 795 -22.27 -23.58 -11.25
CA ILE A 795 -20.86 -23.64 -10.92
C ILE A 795 -20.12 -22.73 -11.89
N LYS A 796 -19.37 -21.78 -11.33
CA LYS A 796 -18.67 -20.77 -12.11
C LYS A 796 -17.31 -20.46 -11.52
N PHE A 797 -16.41 -19.96 -12.35
CA PHE A 797 -15.23 -19.28 -11.87
C PHE A 797 -15.56 -17.83 -11.50
N VAL A 798 -14.88 -17.33 -10.48
CA VAL A 798 -14.73 -15.89 -10.22
C VAL A 798 -13.24 -15.59 -10.31
N LEU A 799 -12.86 -14.81 -11.32
CA LEU A 799 -11.47 -14.66 -11.76
C LEU A 799 -11.07 -13.19 -11.84
N ASN A 800 -9.78 -12.96 -11.64
CA ASN A 800 -9.16 -11.68 -11.87
C ASN A 800 -9.19 -11.41 -13.38
N ASP A 801 -9.73 -10.25 -13.75
CA ASP A 801 -9.68 -9.73 -15.12
C ASP A 801 -9.10 -8.31 -15.04
N VAL A 802 -7.78 -8.23 -15.04
CA VAL A 802 -7.00 -7.01 -14.82
C VAL A 802 -7.28 -6.42 -13.43
N ASN A 803 -8.10 -5.37 -13.34
CA ASN A 803 -8.52 -4.74 -12.09
C ASN A 803 -10.04 -4.89 -11.86
N SER A 804 -10.66 -5.87 -12.52
CA SER A 804 -12.08 -6.20 -12.42
C SER A 804 -12.29 -7.69 -12.14
N GLN A 805 -13.55 -8.08 -11.96
CA GLN A 805 -13.96 -9.47 -11.70
C GLN A 805 -14.68 -10.04 -12.91
N ALA A 806 -14.26 -11.22 -13.37
CA ALA A 806 -15.01 -12.00 -14.35
C ALA A 806 -15.79 -13.14 -13.69
N HIS A 807 -17.06 -13.31 -14.08
CA HIS A 807 -17.91 -14.40 -13.62
C HIS A 807 -18.20 -15.36 -14.78
N VAL A 808 -17.59 -16.55 -14.75
CA VAL A 808 -17.57 -17.46 -15.90
C VAL A 808 -18.26 -18.78 -15.53
N VAL A 809 -19.52 -18.93 -15.94
CA VAL A 809 -20.30 -20.15 -15.71
C VAL A 809 -19.82 -21.26 -16.64
N PHE A 810 -19.45 -22.42 -16.08
CA PHE A 810 -18.96 -23.54 -16.87
C PHE A 810 -19.77 -24.84 -16.67
N ALA A 811 -20.57 -24.95 -15.61
CA ALA A 811 -21.38 -26.13 -15.34
C ALA A 811 -22.65 -25.82 -14.51
N THR A 812 -23.63 -26.71 -14.62
CA THR A 812 -24.84 -26.69 -13.78
C THR A 812 -25.22 -28.10 -13.37
N SER A 813 -25.28 -28.38 -12.06
CA SER A 813 -25.56 -29.73 -11.53
C SER A 813 -26.83 -29.76 -10.67
N ASP A 814 -27.68 -30.78 -10.88
CA ASP A 814 -28.83 -31.10 -10.01
C ASP A 814 -28.49 -32.15 -8.93
N LYS A 815 -27.24 -32.62 -8.89
CA LYS A 815 -26.78 -33.70 -7.99
C LYS A 815 -26.19 -33.20 -6.68
N ILE A 816 -25.77 -31.94 -6.63
CA ILE A 816 -25.27 -31.27 -5.42
C ILE A 816 -26.44 -30.99 -4.48
N ARG A 817 -26.32 -31.35 -3.20
CA ARG A 817 -27.35 -31.19 -2.16
C ARG A 817 -26.69 -30.70 -0.87
N PRO A 818 -27.44 -30.01 0.02
CA PRO A 818 -26.93 -29.68 1.35
C PRO A 818 -26.35 -30.90 2.05
N GLN A 819 -25.28 -30.69 2.82
CA GLN A 819 -24.46 -31.70 3.51
C GLN A 819 -23.57 -32.56 2.63
N ASP A 820 -23.68 -32.52 1.29
CA ASP A 820 -22.70 -33.18 0.44
C ASP A 820 -21.30 -32.59 0.65
N ARG A 821 -20.27 -33.39 0.40
CA ARG A 821 -18.87 -32.94 0.36
C ARG A 821 -18.45 -32.72 -1.08
N VAL A 822 -17.94 -31.54 -1.40
CA VAL A 822 -17.42 -31.20 -2.73
C VAL A 822 -15.92 -31.02 -2.62
N GLU A 823 -15.18 -31.70 -3.49
CA GLU A 823 -13.72 -31.63 -3.59
C GLU A 823 -13.34 -31.07 -4.95
N ILE A 824 -12.37 -30.16 -4.98
CA ILE A 824 -11.72 -29.69 -6.20
C ILE A 824 -10.27 -30.10 -6.13
N GLU A 825 -9.77 -30.78 -7.16
CA GLU A 825 -8.38 -31.20 -7.28
C GLU A 825 -7.78 -30.57 -8.53
N ASN A 826 -6.63 -29.92 -8.37
CA ASN A 826 -5.70 -29.65 -9.46
C ASN A 826 -4.86 -30.91 -9.69
N VAL A 827 -5.15 -31.63 -10.77
CA VAL A 827 -4.52 -32.95 -11.03
C VAL A 827 -3.08 -32.84 -11.53
N VAL A 828 -2.59 -31.61 -11.78
CA VAL A 828 -1.23 -31.34 -12.27
C VAL A 828 -0.26 -31.21 -11.10
N ASN A 829 -0.57 -30.34 -10.13
CA ASN A 829 0.28 -30.10 -8.96
C ASN A 829 -0.13 -30.92 -7.72
N GLY A 830 -1.34 -31.48 -7.69
CA GLY A 830 -1.86 -32.30 -6.58
C GLY A 830 -2.51 -31.49 -5.46
N GLU A 831 -2.63 -30.16 -5.63
CA GLU A 831 -3.35 -29.30 -4.69
C GLU A 831 -4.85 -29.56 -4.78
N TRP A 832 -5.53 -29.43 -3.65
CA TRP A 832 -6.96 -29.68 -3.57
C TRP A 832 -7.59 -28.85 -2.46
N ALA A 833 -8.89 -28.62 -2.59
CA ALA A 833 -9.71 -28.00 -1.55
C ALA A 833 -11.03 -28.76 -1.41
N VAL A 834 -11.61 -28.66 -0.23
CA VAL A 834 -12.85 -29.36 0.11
C VAL A 834 -13.81 -28.42 0.84
N GLY A 835 -15.10 -28.61 0.60
CA GLY A 835 -16.15 -27.89 1.32
C GLY A 835 -17.38 -28.73 1.52
N VAL A 836 -18.08 -28.48 2.62
CA VAL A 836 -19.39 -29.05 2.91
C VAL A 836 -20.46 -28.12 2.36
N VAL A 837 -21.42 -28.65 1.59
CA VAL A 837 -22.46 -27.84 0.97
C VAL A 837 -23.42 -27.29 2.03
N PRO A 838 -23.51 -25.97 2.22
CA PRO A 838 -24.41 -25.37 3.21
C PRO A 838 -25.87 -25.48 2.79
N GLN A 839 -26.79 -25.19 3.71
CA GLN A 839 -28.24 -25.27 3.47
C GLN A 839 -28.72 -24.36 2.33
N ASN A 840 -28.12 -23.18 2.22
CA ASN A 840 -28.39 -22.21 1.15
C ASN A 840 -27.68 -22.56 -0.18
N ARG A 841 -26.83 -23.59 -0.21
CA ARG A 841 -26.01 -24.03 -1.37
C ARG A 841 -25.08 -22.95 -1.94
N ARG A 842 -24.75 -21.93 -1.14
CA ARG A 842 -23.82 -20.86 -1.51
C ARG A 842 -22.51 -21.06 -0.78
N PHE A 843 -21.47 -21.41 -1.52
CA PHE A 843 -20.11 -21.55 -1.02
C PHE A 843 -19.12 -21.33 -2.15
N ARG A 844 -17.83 -21.23 -1.81
CA ARG A 844 -16.72 -21.17 -2.77
C ARG A 844 -15.63 -22.11 -2.34
N LEU A 845 -14.78 -22.50 -3.28
CA LEU A 845 -13.54 -23.23 -3.04
C LEU A 845 -12.43 -22.58 -3.86
N SER A 846 -11.23 -22.55 -3.29
CA SER A 846 -10.02 -22.06 -3.95
C SER A 846 -9.04 -23.20 -4.11
N VAL A 847 -8.33 -23.26 -5.23
CA VAL A 847 -7.25 -24.22 -5.43
C VAL A 847 -6.10 -23.55 -6.15
N ALA A 848 -4.89 -23.74 -5.63
CA ALA A 848 -3.69 -23.21 -6.26
C ALA A 848 -3.53 -23.79 -7.67
N ALA A 849 -3.48 -22.93 -8.68
CA ALA A 849 -3.47 -23.35 -10.07
C ALA A 849 -2.71 -22.38 -10.98
N ASP A 850 -2.10 -22.93 -12.02
CA ASP A 850 -1.50 -22.17 -13.11
C ASP A 850 -2.46 -22.04 -14.30
N ALA A 851 -2.43 -20.86 -14.93
CA ALA A 851 -3.08 -20.58 -16.20
C ALA A 851 -2.27 -19.50 -16.95
N LEU A 852 -2.40 -19.48 -18.28
CA LEU A 852 -1.76 -18.44 -19.10
C LEU A 852 -2.39 -17.07 -18.83
N THR A 853 -1.57 -16.01 -18.76
CA THR A 853 -2.07 -14.63 -18.78
C THR A 853 -2.65 -14.28 -20.14
N ALA A 854 -3.46 -13.21 -20.23
CA ALA A 854 -3.97 -12.72 -21.50
C ALA A 854 -2.85 -12.48 -22.53
N THR A 855 -1.75 -11.84 -22.11
CA THR A 855 -0.56 -11.63 -22.95
C THR A 855 0.02 -12.95 -23.46
N GLN A 856 0.15 -13.95 -22.59
CA GLN A 856 0.67 -15.27 -22.96
C GLN A 856 -0.26 -16.04 -23.91
N LYS A 857 -1.58 -15.78 -23.87
CA LYS A 857 -2.57 -16.37 -24.79
C LYS A 857 -2.42 -15.83 -26.22
N ARG A 858 -2.05 -14.55 -26.40
CA ARG A 858 -1.99 -13.87 -27.72
C ARG A 858 -1.30 -14.67 -28.84
N PRO A 859 -0.05 -15.16 -28.68
CA PRO A 859 0.63 -15.91 -29.73
C PRO A 859 -0.08 -17.23 -30.07
N LEU A 860 -0.76 -17.86 -29.10
CA LEU A 860 -1.52 -19.09 -29.30
C LEU A 860 -2.85 -18.84 -30.03
N LEU A 861 -3.49 -17.71 -29.72
CA LEU A 861 -4.76 -17.29 -30.33
C LEU A 861 -4.57 -16.64 -31.72
N GLY A 862 -3.33 -16.33 -32.11
CA GLY A 862 -3.04 -15.59 -33.34
C GLY A 862 -3.46 -14.12 -33.26
N LEU A 863 -3.57 -13.57 -32.05
CA LEU A 863 -3.80 -12.15 -31.78
C LEU A 863 -2.48 -11.41 -31.96
N LEU A 864 -2.04 -11.28 -33.21
CA LEU A 864 -0.85 -10.54 -33.60
C LEU A 864 -1.28 -9.19 -34.19
N ASP A 865 -0.36 -8.21 -34.20
CA ASP A 865 -0.55 -6.96 -34.92
C ASP A 865 -1.12 -7.24 -36.33
N PRO A 866 -2.07 -6.44 -36.82
CA PRO A 866 -2.35 -6.40 -38.25
C PRO A 866 -1.11 -5.85 -38.98
N VAL A 867 -0.11 -6.69 -39.21
CA VAL A 867 1.13 -6.35 -39.91
C VAL A 867 0.86 -6.30 -41.42
N GLU A 868 1.40 -5.26 -42.08
CA GLU A 868 1.71 -5.22 -43.54
C GLU A 868 0.62 -4.86 -44.59
N GLN A 869 -0.26 -3.86 -44.36
CA GLN A 869 -0.90 -3.16 -45.50
C GLN A 869 -0.79 -1.62 -45.50
N ALA A 870 -0.19 -1.00 -44.48
CA ALA A 870 -0.18 0.47 -44.34
C ALA A 870 1.19 1.14 -44.56
N GLU A 871 2.19 0.46 -45.12
CA GLU A 871 3.52 1.06 -45.37
C GLU A 871 3.59 1.99 -46.60
N GLN A 872 2.48 2.52 -47.14
CA GLN A 872 2.56 3.35 -48.36
C GLN A 872 1.75 4.65 -48.42
N GLN A 873 1.11 5.14 -47.34
CA GLN A 873 0.48 6.46 -47.37
C GLN A 873 0.72 7.26 -46.09
N GLU A 874 1.89 7.88 -46.03
CA GLU A 874 2.23 8.93 -45.07
C GLU A 874 1.61 10.27 -45.53
N SER A 875 0.51 10.69 -44.89
CA SER A 875 0.21 12.09 -44.54
C SER A 875 -1.16 12.28 -43.86
N GLU A 876 -2.13 11.37 -44.04
CA GLU A 876 -3.46 11.44 -43.39
C GLU A 876 -3.67 10.35 -42.32
N ALA A 877 -2.90 9.25 -42.38
CA ALA A 877 -3.01 8.08 -41.48
C ALA A 877 -2.38 8.26 -40.07
N GLN A 878 -1.90 9.46 -39.71
CA GLN A 878 -1.35 9.72 -38.37
C GLN A 878 -2.42 10.19 -37.38
N VAL A 879 -3.44 10.90 -37.83
CA VAL A 879 -4.58 11.31 -36.98
C VAL A 879 -5.49 10.11 -36.70
N ASP A 880 -5.73 9.28 -37.71
CA ASP A 880 -6.55 8.06 -37.60
C ASP A 880 -5.95 7.06 -36.58
N ARG A 881 -4.62 6.89 -36.56
CA ARG A 881 -3.91 6.07 -35.54
C ARG A 881 -3.90 6.67 -34.13
N ARG A 882 -4.09 7.99 -33.99
CA ARG A 882 -4.15 8.69 -32.70
C ARG A 882 -5.57 8.69 -32.09
N LEU A 883 -6.59 8.39 -32.89
CA LEU A 883 -8.02 8.45 -32.49
C LEU A 883 -8.73 7.08 -32.49
N GLN A 884 -8.10 6.04 -33.05
CA GLN A 884 -8.68 4.70 -33.09
C GLN A 884 -8.71 4.05 -31.71
N SER A 885 -9.91 3.92 -31.13
CA SER A 885 -10.18 2.73 -30.32
C SER A 885 -10.02 1.52 -31.22
N ARG A 886 -9.26 0.53 -30.74
CA ARG A 886 -8.97 -0.65 -31.53
C ARG A 886 -10.30 -1.40 -31.67
N ALA A 887 -10.56 -1.93 -32.86
CA ALA A 887 -11.77 -2.73 -33.05
C ALA A 887 -11.79 -3.86 -32.00
N PRO A 888 -12.96 -4.22 -31.43
CA PRO A 888 -13.05 -5.27 -30.42
C PRO A 888 -12.36 -6.53 -30.94
N VAL A 889 -11.50 -7.12 -30.12
CA VAL A 889 -10.88 -8.40 -30.46
C VAL A 889 -11.98 -9.44 -30.55
N VAL A 890 -12.06 -10.15 -31.68
CA VAL A 890 -13.02 -11.26 -31.83
C VAL A 890 -12.44 -12.48 -31.12
N PRO A 891 -13.14 -13.05 -30.11
CA PRO A 891 -12.66 -14.21 -29.40
C PRO A 891 -12.44 -15.43 -30.30
N VAL A 892 -11.41 -16.22 -30.01
CA VAL A 892 -10.95 -17.34 -30.83
C VAL A 892 -11.24 -18.68 -30.15
N VAL A 893 -11.88 -19.60 -30.88
CA VAL A 893 -12.12 -20.97 -30.40
C VAL A 893 -10.81 -21.74 -30.30
N VAL A 894 -10.52 -22.30 -29.13
CA VAL A 894 -9.28 -23.05 -28.88
C VAL A 894 -9.47 -24.56 -29.09
N ASP A 895 -8.50 -25.18 -29.78
CA ASP A 895 -8.51 -26.62 -30.09
C ASP A 895 -7.84 -27.49 -28.99
N HIS A 896 -6.86 -26.93 -28.26
CA HIS A 896 -6.05 -27.60 -27.24
C HIS A 896 -6.14 -26.87 -25.89
N VAL A 897 -7.28 -27.00 -25.21
CA VAL A 897 -7.56 -26.25 -23.96
C VAL A 897 -6.52 -26.51 -22.86
N GLU A 898 -5.91 -27.69 -22.82
CA GLU A 898 -4.91 -28.08 -21.83
C GLU A 898 -3.62 -27.25 -21.88
N GLU A 899 -3.38 -26.51 -22.96
CA GLU A 899 -2.23 -25.59 -23.08
C GLU A 899 -2.47 -24.25 -22.34
N PHE A 900 -3.72 -23.95 -21.98
CA PHE A 900 -4.12 -22.66 -21.43
C PHE A 900 -4.17 -22.62 -19.90
N GLY A 901 -4.14 -23.78 -19.23
CA GLY A 901 -4.09 -23.86 -17.77
C GLY A 901 -4.16 -25.29 -17.22
N ASP A 902 -3.99 -25.40 -15.91
CA ASP A 902 -3.96 -26.67 -15.19
C ASP A 902 -5.30 -27.40 -15.26
N ARG A 903 -5.26 -28.72 -15.39
CA ARG A 903 -6.48 -29.54 -15.39
C ARG A 903 -7.08 -29.62 -13.99
N LEU A 904 -8.39 -29.39 -13.90
CA LEU A 904 -9.16 -29.48 -12.66
C LEU A 904 -10.15 -30.65 -12.69
N THR A 905 -10.47 -31.21 -11.53
CA THR A 905 -11.55 -32.18 -11.37
C THR A 905 -12.35 -31.84 -10.12
N ILE A 906 -13.67 -31.70 -10.28
CA ILE A 906 -14.60 -31.48 -9.16
C ILE A 906 -15.34 -32.79 -8.89
N ARG A 907 -15.30 -33.26 -7.64
CA ARG A 907 -15.98 -34.48 -7.19
C ARG A 907 -17.00 -34.17 -6.12
N VAL A 908 -18.19 -34.75 -6.26
CA VAL A 908 -19.28 -34.57 -5.30
C VAL A 908 -19.51 -35.90 -4.59
N TYR A 909 -19.41 -35.91 -3.27
CA TYR A 909 -19.63 -37.07 -2.42
C TYR A 909 -20.91 -36.88 -1.59
N ASP A 910 -21.65 -37.97 -1.42
CA ASP A 910 -22.83 -37.99 -0.57
C ASP A 910 -22.43 -37.75 0.90
N GLY A 911 -23.01 -36.73 1.52
CA GLY A 911 -22.67 -36.31 2.88
C GLY A 911 -22.88 -37.36 3.97
N VAL A 912 -23.74 -38.35 3.72
CA VAL A 912 -24.09 -39.38 4.71
C VAL A 912 -23.31 -40.66 4.48
N THR A 913 -23.22 -41.09 3.21
CA THR A 913 -22.64 -42.39 2.85
C THR A 913 -21.17 -42.30 2.41
N GLY A 914 -20.68 -41.11 2.08
CA GLY A 914 -19.33 -40.88 1.54
C GLY A 914 -19.14 -41.42 0.11
N ASN A 915 -20.21 -41.83 -0.56
CA ASN A 915 -20.13 -42.36 -1.93
C ASN A 915 -20.01 -41.23 -2.95
N LEU A 916 -19.19 -41.42 -3.99
CA LEU A 916 -19.10 -40.50 -5.11
C LEU A 916 -20.44 -40.44 -5.88
N LYS A 917 -21.00 -39.24 -5.99
CA LYS A 917 -22.27 -38.92 -6.69
C LYS A 917 -22.05 -38.36 -8.08
N ASP A 918 -21.03 -37.51 -8.25
CA ASP A 918 -20.75 -36.84 -9.51
C ASP A 918 -19.28 -36.52 -9.70
N THR A 919 -18.89 -36.32 -10.95
CA THR A 919 -17.56 -35.84 -11.33
C THR A 919 -17.70 -34.89 -12.49
N ILE A 920 -17.13 -33.68 -12.35
CA ILE A 920 -17.13 -32.62 -13.35
C ILE A 920 -15.68 -32.34 -13.70
N ASP A 921 -15.28 -32.77 -14.88
CA ASP A 921 -13.91 -32.72 -15.42
C ASP A 921 -13.87 -32.18 -16.85
N HIS A 922 -14.98 -31.62 -17.34
CA HIS A 922 -15.14 -30.99 -18.66
C HIS A 922 -16.03 -29.74 -18.56
N PHE A 923 -15.87 -28.79 -19.48
CA PHE A 923 -16.78 -27.66 -19.65
C PHE A 923 -18.16 -28.14 -20.13
N GLU A 924 -19.26 -27.73 -19.49
CA GLU A 924 -20.63 -28.11 -19.89
C GLU A 924 -21.30 -27.09 -20.83
N THR A 925 -20.70 -25.91 -20.98
CA THR A 925 -21.07 -24.83 -21.90
C THR A 925 -19.83 -24.31 -22.62
N ASP A 926 -20.03 -23.60 -23.72
CA ASP A 926 -18.95 -22.79 -24.30
C ASP A 926 -18.64 -21.65 -23.32
N VAL A 927 -17.36 -21.42 -23.07
CA VAL A 927 -16.84 -20.44 -22.11
C VAL A 927 -15.91 -19.48 -22.83
N GLU A 928 -16.16 -18.19 -22.70
CA GLU A 928 -15.30 -17.14 -23.23
C GLU A 928 -14.56 -16.45 -22.09
N PHE A 929 -13.24 -16.29 -22.22
CA PHE A 929 -12.42 -15.55 -21.27
C PHE A 929 -11.12 -15.05 -21.93
N GLN A 930 -10.86 -13.74 -21.81
CA GLN A 930 -9.63 -13.07 -22.28
C GLN A 930 -9.22 -13.40 -23.73
N GLY A 931 -10.19 -13.30 -24.65
CA GLY A 931 -10.00 -13.55 -26.08
C GLY A 931 -10.05 -15.04 -26.50
N ALA A 932 -10.20 -15.99 -25.58
CA ALA A 932 -10.30 -17.43 -25.88
C ALA A 932 -11.72 -17.96 -25.66
N ILE A 933 -12.21 -18.84 -26.55
CA ILE A 933 -13.45 -19.62 -26.39
C ILE A 933 -13.09 -21.09 -26.14
N HIS A 934 -13.34 -21.56 -24.92
CA HIS A 934 -13.21 -22.95 -24.49
C HIS A 934 -14.50 -23.72 -24.84
N PRO A 935 -14.46 -24.68 -25.77
CA PRO A 935 -15.68 -25.36 -26.23
C PRO A 935 -16.29 -26.26 -25.17
N LYS A 936 -17.63 -26.36 -25.17
CA LYS A 936 -18.36 -27.39 -24.44
C LYS A 936 -17.81 -28.79 -24.75
N GLY A 937 -17.57 -29.57 -23.70
CA GLY A 937 -17.07 -30.94 -23.75
C GLY A 937 -15.55 -31.06 -23.78
N SER A 938 -14.82 -29.94 -23.83
CA SER A 938 -13.37 -29.93 -23.64
C SER A 938 -13.00 -30.14 -22.15
N PRO A 939 -11.80 -30.66 -21.82
CA PRO A 939 -11.36 -30.83 -20.44
C PRO A 939 -11.47 -29.54 -19.60
N LEU A 940 -11.91 -29.67 -18.36
CA LEU A 940 -11.96 -28.55 -17.42
C LEU A 940 -10.53 -28.15 -17.02
N ILE A 941 -10.21 -26.89 -17.21
CA ILE A 941 -8.93 -26.29 -16.80
C ILE A 941 -9.18 -25.06 -15.93
N ALA A 942 -8.17 -24.67 -15.14
CA ALA A 942 -8.11 -23.36 -14.52
C ALA A 942 -8.00 -22.30 -15.63
N LEU A 943 -8.83 -21.26 -15.55
CA LEU A 943 -8.84 -20.15 -16.50
C LEU A 943 -8.01 -18.95 -16.04
N GLY A 944 -7.72 -18.86 -14.74
CA GLY A 944 -6.86 -17.86 -14.13
C GLY A 944 -5.86 -18.51 -13.18
N ARG A 945 -4.68 -17.89 -13.05
CA ARG A 945 -3.61 -18.33 -12.15
C ARG A 945 -3.82 -17.73 -10.75
N GLY A 946 -3.33 -18.41 -9.72
CA GLY A 946 -3.35 -17.84 -8.36
C GLY A 946 -2.69 -18.74 -7.30
N PHE A 947 -2.32 -18.14 -6.18
CA PHE A 947 -1.65 -18.82 -5.07
C PHE A 947 -2.60 -19.78 -4.33
N GLY A 948 -3.91 -19.52 -4.35
CA GLY A 948 -4.91 -20.34 -3.66
C GLY A 948 -4.85 -20.24 -2.12
N PHE A 949 -4.26 -19.19 -1.56
CA PHE A 949 -4.16 -19.03 -0.10
C PHE A 949 -5.53 -18.68 0.50
N GLN A 950 -5.93 -19.37 1.57
CA GLN A 950 -7.03 -18.92 2.41
C GLN A 950 -6.58 -17.71 3.24
N ARG A 951 -7.43 -16.68 3.32
CA ARG A 951 -7.19 -15.55 4.22
C ARG A 951 -7.28 -16.01 5.67
N ASN A 952 -6.76 -15.22 6.60
CA ASN A 952 -6.72 -15.56 8.03
C ASN A 952 -5.87 -16.78 8.42
N THR A 953 -5.08 -17.37 7.51
CA THR A 953 -4.13 -18.49 7.76
C THR A 953 -2.67 -18.04 7.95
N PRO A 954 -1.78 -18.89 8.51
CA PRO A 954 -0.36 -18.57 8.69
C PRO A 954 0.39 -18.40 7.36
N GLU A 955 0.02 -19.19 6.35
CA GLU A 955 0.56 -19.10 4.99
C GLU A 955 0.29 -17.72 4.39
N PHE A 956 -0.93 -17.20 4.55
CA PHE A 956 -1.30 -15.85 4.11
C PHE A 956 -0.46 -14.78 4.82
N ARG A 957 -0.33 -14.86 6.15
CA ARG A 957 0.48 -13.91 6.94
C ARG A 957 1.96 -13.95 6.60
N ARG A 958 2.53 -15.15 6.38
CA ARG A 958 3.92 -15.31 5.92
C ARG A 958 4.13 -14.69 4.54
N PHE A 959 3.16 -14.85 3.63
CA PHE A 959 3.22 -14.22 2.32
C PHE A 959 3.14 -12.68 2.43
N MET A 960 2.29 -12.12 3.29
CA MET A 960 2.25 -10.68 3.55
C MET A 960 3.59 -10.13 4.05
N GLY A 961 4.29 -10.86 4.92
CA GLY A 961 5.65 -10.52 5.36
C GLY A 961 6.68 -10.51 4.20
N LEU A 962 6.59 -11.49 3.29
CA LEU A 962 7.42 -11.54 2.07
C LEU A 962 7.09 -10.38 1.12
N ALA A 963 5.81 -10.09 0.90
CA ALA A 963 5.35 -8.99 0.06
C ALA A 963 5.85 -7.64 0.57
N SER A 964 5.82 -7.42 1.90
CA SER A 964 6.39 -6.23 2.55
C SER A 964 7.88 -6.05 2.24
N MET A 965 8.67 -7.13 2.33
CA MET A 965 10.10 -7.09 1.98
C MET A 965 10.33 -6.75 0.50
N ILE A 966 9.47 -7.22 -0.40
CA ILE A 966 9.61 -6.98 -1.84
C ILE A 966 9.24 -5.53 -2.20
N LEU A 967 8.09 -5.06 -1.73
CA LEU A 967 7.50 -3.78 -2.13
C LEU A 967 8.25 -2.55 -1.60
N GLN A 968 9.01 -2.69 -0.51
CA GLN A 968 9.66 -1.56 0.16
C GLN A 968 10.55 -0.67 -0.74
N SER A 969 11.18 -1.21 -1.79
CA SER A 969 12.03 -0.42 -2.70
C SER A 969 11.21 0.54 -3.57
N ALA A 970 9.89 0.43 -3.55
CA ALA A 970 8.93 1.32 -4.18
C ALA A 970 8.05 2.07 -3.18
N ASP A 971 8.18 1.77 -1.88
CA ASP A 971 7.31 2.27 -0.84
C ASP A 971 7.84 3.62 -0.33
N PRO A 972 7.02 4.70 -0.29
CA PRO A 972 7.42 5.98 0.29
C PRO A 972 8.02 5.87 1.70
N MET A 973 7.66 4.83 2.47
CA MET A 973 8.26 4.49 3.77
C MET A 973 9.80 4.46 3.72
N GLY A 974 10.38 3.88 2.67
CA GLY A 974 11.83 3.79 2.49
C GLY A 974 12.50 5.10 2.05
N TYR A 975 11.73 6.01 1.45
CA TYR A 975 12.21 7.28 0.89
C TYR A 975 12.00 8.46 1.84
N ALA A 976 11.02 8.41 2.73
CA ALA A 976 10.70 9.48 3.66
C ALA A 976 11.88 9.92 4.56
N PRO A 977 12.75 9.02 5.07
CA PRO A 977 13.96 9.45 5.80
C PRO A 977 14.93 10.29 4.95
N ARG A 978 14.84 10.23 3.61
CA ARG A 978 15.67 10.99 2.67
C ARG A 978 15.17 12.42 2.43
N TYR A 979 13.99 12.79 2.92
CA TYR A 979 13.47 14.16 2.74
C TYR A 979 14.39 15.20 3.38
N PHE A 980 14.74 15.03 4.66
CA PHE A 980 15.61 15.99 5.37
C PHE A 980 16.51 15.37 6.45
N LYS A 981 16.16 14.20 7.02
CA LYS A 981 16.98 13.54 8.05
C LYS A 981 18.29 12.99 7.50
N ASN A 982 18.20 12.21 6.42
CA ASN A 982 19.32 11.52 5.79
C ASN A 982 19.30 11.73 4.26
N PRO A 983 19.27 12.99 3.78
CA PRO A 983 19.11 13.28 2.36
C PRO A 983 20.26 12.71 1.52
N ILE A 984 19.94 12.31 0.30
CA ILE A 984 20.94 11.80 -0.63
C ILE A 984 21.93 12.91 -1.00
N SER A 985 23.22 12.56 -1.06
CA SER A 985 24.27 13.49 -1.45
C SER A 985 24.55 13.34 -2.94
N VAL A 986 24.43 14.45 -3.68
CA VAL A 986 24.64 14.49 -5.14
C VAL A 986 25.77 15.44 -5.54
N VAL A 987 26.49 15.99 -4.56
CA VAL A 987 27.48 17.07 -4.73
C VAL A 987 28.63 16.69 -5.68
N ASP A 988 28.91 15.41 -5.84
CA ASP A 988 29.98 14.92 -6.72
C ASP A 988 29.61 14.92 -8.22
N TYR A 989 28.32 14.96 -8.58
CA TYR A 989 27.87 14.91 -9.98
C TYR A 989 26.77 15.92 -10.35
N ASP A 990 26.09 16.51 -9.38
CA ASP A 990 25.07 17.56 -9.53
C ASP A 990 25.27 18.64 -8.44
N PRO A 991 26.39 19.41 -8.48
CA PRO A 991 26.82 20.27 -7.39
C PRO A 991 25.96 21.52 -7.18
N ASP A 992 25.10 21.85 -8.14
CA ASP A 992 24.23 23.03 -8.08
C ASP A 992 22.95 22.78 -7.25
N VAL A 993 22.70 21.52 -6.89
CA VAL A 993 21.52 21.09 -6.14
C VAL A 993 21.82 20.95 -4.65
N LYS A 994 20.90 21.41 -3.81
CA LYS A 994 20.99 21.26 -2.35
C LYS A 994 20.44 19.90 -1.94
N PRO A 995 21.06 19.20 -0.96
CA PRO A 995 20.48 17.99 -0.41
C PRO A 995 19.18 18.26 0.35
N GLY A 996 18.17 17.42 0.12
CA GLY A 996 16.90 17.41 0.85
C GLY A 996 15.78 18.20 0.20
N VAL A 997 14.54 17.86 0.55
CA VAL A 997 13.29 18.41 0.02
C VAL A 997 12.37 18.75 1.20
N ASN A 998 11.68 19.88 1.13
CA ASN A 998 10.68 20.27 2.12
C ASN A 998 9.35 19.59 1.81
N VAL A 999 8.87 18.71 2.69
CA VAL A 999 7.68 17.90 2.41
C VAL A 999 6.52 18.26 3.34
N LEU A 1000 5.36 18.53 2.73
CA LEU A 1000 4.07 18.67 3.38
C LEU A 1000 3.24 17.40 3.14
N VAL A 1001 3.23 16.47 4.09
CA VAL A 1001 2.46 15.22 3.98
C VAL A 1001 0.99 15.52 4.29
N ILE A 1002 0.08 15.13 3.39
CA ILE A 1002 -1.35 15.44 3.51
C ILE A 1002 -2.16 14.13 3.47
N PRO A 1003 -2.26 13.37 4.57
CA PRO A 1003 -3.29 12.34 4.69
C PRO A 1003 -4.66 13.02 4.87
N THR A 1004 -5.75 12.46 4.35
CA THR A 1004 -7.09 13.03 4.53
C THR A 1004 -7.87 12.22 5.56
N VAL A 1005 -8.63 12.88 6.44
CA VAL A 1005 -9.28 12.19 7.56
C VAL A 1005 -10.28 11.14 7.03
N GLY A 1006 -10.27 9.94 7.62
CA GLY A 1006 -11.19 8.85 7.28
C GLY A 1006 -11.03 8.26 5.87
N ASP A 1007 -9.97 8.61 5.14
CA ASP A 1007 -9.64 7.97 3.87
C ASP A 1007 -9.35 6.47 4.08
N MET A 1008 -10.05 5.63 3.33
CA MET A 1008 -9.85 4.19 3.25
C MET A 1008 -9.64 3.70 1.83
N ASN A 1009 -9.64 4.58 0.82
CA ASN A 1009 -9.13 4.22 -0.51
C ASN A 1009 -7.60 4.11 -0.41
N VAL A 1010 -6.99 5.11 0.24
CA VAL A 1010 -5.61 5.04 0.76
C VAL A 1010 -5.68 5.26 2.27
N PRO A 1011 -5.67 4.20 3.09
CA PRO A 1011 -5.92 4.27 4.53
C PRO A 1011 -5.11 5.38 5.23
N VAL A 1012 -5.78 6.28 5.96
CA VAL A 1012 -5.16 7.49 6.57
C VAL A 1012 -3.89 7.19 7.39
N ASN A 1013 -3.83 6.05 8.10
CA ASN A 1013 -2.64 5.63 8.86
C ASN A 1013 -1.39 5.50 7.99
N THR A 1014 -1.54 5.13 6.72
CA THR A 1014 -0.41 4.96 5.80
C THR A 1014 0.23 6.32 5.48
N GLY A 1015 -0.56 7.38 5.30
CA GLY A 1015 -0.03 8.74 5.13
C GLY A 1015 0.57 9.30 6.41
N ILE A 1016 -0.04 9.02 7.58
CA ILE A 1016 0.54 9.33 8.89
C ILE A 1016 1.90 8.64 9.06
N HIS A 1017 2.02 7.37 8.67
CA HIS A 1017 3.28 6.65 8.75
C HIS A 1017 4.36 7.17 7.80
N MET A 1018 3.99 7.78 6.67
CA MET A 1018 4.94 8.52 5.85
C MET A 1018 5.55 9.68 6.63
N ALA A 1019 4.72 10.43 7.38
CA ALA A 1019 5.17 11.54 8.22
C ALA A 1019 5.98 11.06 9.45
N VAL A 1020 5.63 9.90 10.04
CA VAL A 1020 6.41 9.23 11.09
C VAL A 1020 7.80 8.83 10.57
N ALA A 1021 7.87 8.20 9.40
CA ALA A 1021 9.12 7.79 8.76
C ALA A 1021 10.01 8.98 8.38
N ALA A 1022 9.42 10.07 7.88
CA ALA A 1022 10.12 11.34 7.68
C ALA A 1022 10.62 11.92 9.00
N GLY A 1023 9.92 11.64 10.11
CA GLY A 1023 10.18 12.19 11.43
C GLY A 1023 9.56 13.56 11.67
N THR A 1024 8.53 13.89 10.91
CA THR A 1024 7.69 15.06 11.14
C THR A 1024 6.76 14.82 12.33
N VAL A 1025 6.30 13.58 12.51
CA VAL A 1025 5.52 13.14 13.68
C VAL A 1025 6.45 12.50 14.70
N SER A 1026 6.36 12.96 15.95
CA SER A 1026 7.14 12.39 17.04
C SER A 1026 6.63 11.01 17.48
N VAL A 1027 7.53 10.03 17.52
CA VAL A 1027 7.25 8.66 18.00
C VAL A 1027 7.35 8.55 19.52
N GLU A 1028 8.43 9.09 20.10
CA GLU A 1028 8.75 8.90 21.53
C GLU A 1028 8.92 10.20 22.30
N GLN A 1029 9.22 11.32 21.61
CA GLN A 1029 9.33 12.60 22.29
C GLN A 1029 7.91 13.07 22.65
N SER A 1030 7.66 13.18 23.95
CA SER A 1030 6.42 13.74 24.48
C SER A 1030 6.20 15.18 24.00
N ASP A 1031 4.99 15.45 23.52
CA ASP A 1031 4.51 16.77 23.14
C ASP A 1031 3.89 17.45 24.39
N PRO A 1032 4.42 18.59 24.84
CA PRO A 1032 3.95 19.25 26.06
C PRO A 1032 2.47 19.66 26.05
N ARG A 1033 1.81 19.67 24.88
CA ARG A 1033 0.37 19.95 24.76
C ARG A 1033 -0.50 18.80 25.28
N TYR A 1034 0.01 17.57 25.25
CA TYR A 1034 -0.78 16.36 25.52
C TYR A 1034 -0.15 15.41 26.54
N ASP A 1035 1.08 15.68 26.97
CA ASP A 1035 1.89 14.84 27.88
C ASP A 1035 2.09 13.40 27.35
N LYS A 1036 2.15 13.25 26.02
CA LYS A 1036 2.40 12.01 25.29
C LYS A 1036 3.01 12.31 23.91
N SER A 1037 3.56 11.32 23.23
CA SER A 1037 4.06 11.53 21.86
C SER A 1037 2.92 11.81 20.88
N GLN A 1038 3.23 12.45 19.74
CA GLN A 1038 2.24 12.75 18.72
C GLN A 1038 1.66 11.48 18.08
N LEU A 1039 2.48 10.43 17.89
CA LEU A 1039 2.00 9.14 17.42
C LEU A 1039 1.03 8.48 18.42
N LYS A 1040 1.33 8.54 19.72
CA LYS A 1040 0.43 8.02 20.75
C LYS A 1040 -0.89 8.78 20.80
N LEU A 1041 -0.87 10.11 20.60
CA LEU A 1041 -2.10 10.89 20.48
C LEU A 1041 -2.96 10.40 19.31
N LEU A 1042 -2.38 10.24 18.12
CA LEU A 1042 -3.08 9.78 16.91
C LEU A 1042 -3.71 8.38 17.08
N ALA A 1043 -3.05 7.51 17.84
CA ALA A 1043 -3.60 6.21 18.21
C ALA A 1043 -4.74 6.33 19.23
N ASP A 1044 -4.57 7.12 20.29
CA ASP A 1044 -5.54 7.31 21.37
C ASP A 1044 -6.83 8.02 20.92
N THR A 1045 -6.74 8.86 19.89
CA THR A 1045 -7.90 9.54 19.29
C THR A 1045 -8.51 8.74 18.14
N PHE A 1046 -8.06 7.51 17.89
CA PHE A 1046 -8.51 6.67 16.78
C PHE A 1046 -8.33 7.31 15.39
N THR A 1047 -7.44 8.30 15.27
CA THR A 1047 -7.16 8.98 14.00
C THR A 1047 -6.40 8.08 13.03
N ASN A 1048 -5.57 7.16 13.52
CA ASN A 1048 -4.95 6.12 12.68
C ASN A 1048 -6.00 5.12 12.16
N GLU A 1049 -6.95 4.72 13.00
CA GLU A 1049 -8.00 3.77 12.65
C GLU A 1049 -8.99 4.40 11.65
N ALA A 1050 -9.57 5.54 12.02
CA ALA A 1050 -10.50 6.38 11.27
C ALA A 1050 -11.60 5.63 10.51
N VAL A 1051 -12.12 4.55 11.11
CA VAL A 1051 -13.22 3.77 10.53
C VAL A 1051 -14.55 4.29 11.08
N GLU A 1052 -15.30 5.07 10.28
CA GLU A 1052 -16.57 5.68 10.69
C GLU A 1052 -17.59 4.66 11.22
N ARG A 1053 -17.68 3.46 10.60
CA ARG A 1053 -18.64 2.43 10.99
C ARG A 1053 -18.46 1.85 12.41
N LEU A 1054 -17.33 2.11 13.07
CA LEU A 1054 -17.10 1.73 14.47
C LEU A 1054 -17.73 2.70 15.46
N TRP A 1055 -18.25 3.83 14.98
CA TRP A 1055 -19.09 4.72 15.80
C TRP A 1055 -18.35 5.28 17.02
N ARG A 1056 -17.04 5.56 16.85
CA ARG A 1056 -16.15 6.09 17.91
C ARG A 1056 -16.62 7.46 18.42
N TYR A 1057 -17.20 8.29 17.55
CA TYR A 1057 -17.64 9.64 17.87
C TYR A 1057 -19.04 9.93 17.31
N ASP A 1058 -19.85 10.68 18.06
CA ASP A 1058 -21.14 11.25 17.66
C ASP A 1058 -21.17 12.74 18.00
N PHE A 1059 -21.54 13.59 17.03
CA PHE A 1059 -21.52 15.04 17.17
C PHE A 1059 -22.55 15.73 16.25
N PRO A 1060 -22.97 16.96 16.57
CA PRO A 1060 -23.90 17.70 15.71
C PRO A 1060 -23.22 18.12 14.40
N ILE A 1061 -23.87 17.90 13.27
CA ILE A 1061 -23.51 18.48 11.98
C ILE A 1061 -24.63 19.40 11.51
N ASP A 1062 -24.25 20.49 10.87
CA ASP A 1062 -25.18 21.34 10.15
C ASP A 1062 -25.30 20.82 8.71
N MET A 1063 -26.51 20.48 8.28
CA MET A 1063 -26.75 19.97 6.93
C MET A 1063 -27.44 21.01 6.06
N ASP A 1064 -26.95 21.14 4.83
CA ASP A 1064 -27.68 21.70 3.70
C ASP A 1064 -28.51 20.59 3.05
N LEU A 1065 -29.82 20.55 3.35
CA LEU A 1065 -30.72 19.49 2.88
C LEU A 1065 -31.29 19.75 1.48
N ASP A 1066 -31.39 21.02 1.08
CA ASP A 1066 -32.00 21.43 -0.18
C ASP A 1066 -30.93 21.77 -1.25
N ASN A 1067 -29.64 21.68 -0.88
CA ASN A 1067 -28.48 21.97 -1.73
C ASN A 1067 -28.55 23.41 -2.28
N ASP A 1068 -29.04 24.33 -1.44
CA ASP A 1068 -29.23 25.75 -1.75
C ASP A 1068 -28.24 26.66 -1.00
N CYS A 1069 -27.21 26.04 -0.39
CA CYS A 1069 -26.15 26.66 0.37
C CYS A 1069 -26.67 27.29 1.68
N VAL A 1070 -27.73 26.71 2.25
CA VAL A 1070 -28.36 27.15 3.50
C VAL A 1070 -28.42 26.01 4.54
N TYR A 1071 -27.56 26.12 5.55
CA TYR A 1071 -27.45 25.14 6.64
C TYR A 1071 -28.45 25.44 7.76
N GLU A 1072 -29.72 25.04 7.57
CA GLU A 1072 -30.81 25.31 8.52
C GLU A 1072 -31.10 24.19 9.51
N THR A 1073 -30.56 22.98 9.29
CA THR A 1073 -30.86 21.81 10.12
C THR A 1073 -29.59 21.24 10.74
N THR A 1074 -29.52 21.28 12.07
CA THR A 1074 -28.49 20.55 12.82
C THR A 1074 -29.00 19.15 13.16
N VAL A 1075 -28.27 18.11 12.77
CA VAL A 1075 -28.55 16.72 13.15
C VAL A 1075 -27.30 16.10 13.76
N ARG A 1076 -27.46 15.16 14.68
CA ARG A 1076 -26.33 14.36 15.15
C ARG A 1076 -25.97 13.27 14.15
N ARG A 1077 -24.67 13.08 13.91
CA ARG A 1077 -24.12 12.03 13.06
C ARG A 1077 -22.88 11.44 13.72
N MET A 1078 -22.68 10.16 13.40
CA MET A 1078 -21.43 9.47 13.66
C MET A 1078 -20.37 9.96 12.69
N GLY A 1079 -19.14 10.07 13.17
CA GLY A 1079 -18.03 10.48 12.33
C GLY A 1079 -16.67 10.17 12.92
N VAL A 1080 -15.65 10.79 12.35
CA VAL A 1080 -14.24 10.59 12.70
C VAL A 1080 -13.68 11.81 13.43
N TYR A 1081 -12.47 11.69 13.98
CA TYR A 1081 -11.86 12.73 14.82
C TYR A 1081 -11.06 13.74 14.00
N ASP A 1082 -11.29 15.03 14.21
CA ASP A 1082 -10.50 16.09 13.58
C ASP A 1082 -9.30 16.47 14.47
N ILE A 1083 -8.15 15.85 14.20
CA ILE A 1083 -6.94 16.04 15.01
C ILE A 1083 -6.26 17.40 14.79
N ASP A 1084 -6.48 18.02 13.62
CA ASP A 1084 -5.71 19.16 13.13
C ASP A 1084 -6.51 20.47 13.10
N ASP A 1085 -7.85 20.41 13.16
CA ASP A 1085 -8.78 21.54 13.33
C ASP A 1085 -8.32 22.74 12.49
N LEU A 1086 -8.15 22.49 11.18
CA LEU A 1086 -7.62 23.46 10.23
C LEU A 1086 -8.62 24.59 9.97
N ASP A 1087 -9.90 24.32 10.17
CA ASP A 1087 -11.01 25.26 10.10
C ASP A 1087 -11.22 26.07 11.39
N GLU A 1088 -10.59 25.69 12.50
CA GLU A 1088 -10.75 26.32 13.83
C GLU A 1088 -12.23 26.33 14.30
N GLY A 1089 -12.92 25.20 14.06
CA GLY A 1089 -14.33 24.99 14.40
C GLY A 1089 -15.33 25.83 13.58
N LEU A 1090 -14.93 26.31 12.39
CA LEU A 1090 -15.78 27.09 11.48
C LEU A 1090 -16.60 26.22 10.52
N SER A 1091 -16.21 24.95 10.33
CA SER A 1091 -16.88 24.03 9.43
C SER A 1091 -18.28 23.66 9.92
N GLU A 1092 -19.10 23.18 8.99
CA GLU A 1092 -20.43 22.65 9.27
C GLU A 1092 -20.44 21.35 10.10
N PHE A 1093 -19.30 20.67 10.26
CA PHE A 1093 -19.25 19.35 10.86
C PHE A 1093 -19.09 19.36 12.38
N HIS A 1094 -18.61 20.45 13.01
CA HIS A 1094 -18.38 20.53 14.47
C HIS A 1094 -17.72 19.28 15.07
N ALA A 1095 -16.76 18.70 14.32
CA ALA A 1095 -16.13 17.44 14.70
C ALA A 1095 -15.35 17.60 16.02
N PRO A 1096 -15.25 16.54 16.84
CA PRO A 1096 -14.43 16.59 18.04
C PRO A 1096 -12.96 16.76 17.65
N SER A 1097 -12.30 17.68 18.34
CA SER A 1097 -10.90 18.04 18.12
C SER A 1097 -10.17 18.27 19.43
N PRO A 1098 -8.82 18.21 19.45
CA PRO A 1098 -8.06 18.45 20.67
C PRO A 1098 -8.06 19.95 20.98
N SER A 1099 -8.08 20.31 22.27
CA SER A 1099 -8.06 21.73 22.71
C SER A 1099 -6.91 22.57 22.14
N LYS A 1100 -5.82 21.92 21.74
CA LYS A 1100 -4.77 22.48 20.90
C LYS A 1100 -4.61 21.56 19.69
N PRO A 1101 -4.73 22.06 18.45
CA PRO A 1101 -4.60 21.22 17.25
C PRO A 1101 -3.21 20.63 17.09
N LEU A 1102 -3.06 19.45 16.48
CA LEU A 1102 -1.77 18.76 16.34
C LEU A 1102 -0.79 19.53 15.45
N ARG A 1103 -1.17 19.83 14.20
CA ARG A 1103 -0.44 20.62 13.19
C ARG A 1103 1.06 20.29 13.17
N ALA A 1104 1.38 19.00 13.02
CA ALA A 1104 2.75 18.49 13.17
C ALA A 1104 3.72 19.18 12.20
N THR A 1105 4.79 19.78 12.76
CA THR A 1105 5.71 20.66 12.02
C THR A 1105 7.12 20.57 12.60
N VAL A 1106 8.13 20.43 11.73
CA VAL A 1106 9.56 20.39 12.10
C VAL A 1106 10.41 21.30 11.20
N ALA A 1107 11.50 21.82 11.76
CA ALA A 1107 12.52 22.55 11.00
C ALA A 1107 13.39 21.57 10.18
N SER A 1108 13.55 21.81 8.87
CA SER A 1108 14.34 20.91 8.00
C SER A 1108 15.83 20.83 8.39
N SER A 1109 16.39 21.86 9.00
CA SER A 1109 17.83 21.91 9.34
C SER A 1109 18.27 20.95 10.46
N ASN A 1110 17.37 20.59 11.36
CA ASN A 1110 17.69 19.75 12.52
C ASN A 1110 16.56 18.84 13.00
N GLY A 1111 15.41 18.82 12.30
CA GLY A 1111 14.24 18.07 12.70
C GLY A 1111 13.61 18.53 14.01
N LYS A 1112 13.93 19.74 14.50
CA LYS A 1112 13.35 20.25 15.74
C LYS A 1112 11.84 20.45 15.54
N LEU A 1113 11.03 19.83 16.40
CA LEU A 1113 9.60 20.14 16.53
C LEU A 1113 9.42 21.65 16.72
N LEU A 1114 8.54 22.23 15.91
CA LEU A 1114 8.14 23.63 15.99
C LEU A 1114 6.72 23.66 16.55
N THR A 1115 6.53 24.37 17.67
CA THR A 1115 5.18 24.61 18.19
C THR A 1115 4.64 25.95 17.69
N PRO A 1116 3.32 26.12 17.59
CA PRO A 1116 2.71 27.41 17.23
C PRO A 1116 3.18 28.57 18.13
N ASP A 1117 3.51 28.27 19.39
CA ASP A 1117 3.97 29.23 20.40
C ASP A 1117 5.44 29.67 20.19
N GLU A 1118 6.25 28.89 19.47
CA GLU A 1118 7.70 29.11 19.28
C GLU A 1118 8.06 29.95 18.05
N VAL A 1119 7.13 30.17 17.11
CA VAL A 1119 7.41 30.81 15.80
C VAL A 1119 6.78 32.21 15.75
N CYS A 1120 7.30 33.13 16.57
CA CYS A 1120 6.95 34.56 16.48
C CYS A 1120 8.11 35.34 15.86
N SER A 1121 7.85 36.03 14.74
CA SER A 1121 8.70 37.15 14.32
C SER A 1121 8.43 38.37 15.21
N GLU A 1122 9.48 39.12 15.57
CA GLU A 1122 9.32 40.38 16.30
C GLU A 1122 8.47 41.37 15.47
N GLY A 1123 7.22 41.61 15.91
CA GLY A 1123 6.35 42.65 15.33
C GLY A 1123 4.94 42.20 14.90
N ALA A 1124 4.60 40.91 14.97
CA ALA A 1124 3.25 40.44 14.63
C ALA A 1124 2.24 40.73 15.76
N ALA A 1125 1.05 41.24 15.39
CA ALA A 1125 -0.02 41.56 16.35
C ALA A 1125 -0.75 40.32 16.90
N LYS A 1126 -0.52 39.14 16.30
CA LYS A 1126 -0.89 37.81 16.78
C LYS A 1126 0.30 36.87 16.50
N CYS A 1127 0.70 36.06 17.48
CA CYS A 1127 1.51 34.87 17.23
C CYS A 1127 0.58 33.75 16.73
N GLY A 1128 1.03 32.87 15.82
CA GLY A 1128 0.48 31.51 15.72
C GLY A 1128 -0.15 30.99 14.41
N THR A 1129 -0.13 31.69 13.27
CA THR A 1129 -0.75 31.18 12.01
C THR A 1129 0.19 31.10 10.81
N MET A 1130 1.50 31.35 10.96
CA MET A 1130 2.44 31.24 9.84
C MET A 1130 3.84 30.83 10.31
N TYR A 1131 4.30 29.68 9.84
CA TYR A 1131 5.65 29.18 10.07
C TYR A 1131 6.58 29.72 8.99
N THR A 1132 7.75 30.22 9.40
CA THR A 1132 8.79 30.64 8.46
C THR A 1132 10.14 30.08 8.91
N ASN A 1133 10.82 29.38 8.00
CA ASN A 1133 12.16 28.88 8.24
C ASN A 1133 12.97 28.93 6.95
N LYS A 1134 14.06 29.71 6.97
CA LYS A 1134 14.98 29.87 5.85
C LYS A 1134 15.64 28.57 5.39
N ASP A 1135 15.75 27.59 6.30
CA ASP A 1135 16.36 26.30 6.02
C ASP A 1135 15.30 25.28 5.54
N GLY A 1136 14.01 25.67 5.53
CA GLY A 1136 12.89 24.84 5.12
C GLY A 1136 12.03 24.29 6.27
N ILE A 1137 10.84 23.81 5.92
CA ILE A 1137 9.85 23.24 6.83
C ILE A 1137 9.41 21.87 6.28
N ASN A 1138 9.33 20.88 7.16
CA ASN A 1138 8.61 19.63 6.90
C ASN A 1138 7.41 19.56 7.84
N ALA A 1139 6.26 19.16 7.31
CA ALA A 1139 5.00 19.22 8.05
C ALA A 1139 4.02 18.12 7.62
N MET A 1140 3.04 17.87 8.48
CA MET A 1140 1.87 17.06 8.17
C MET A 1140 0.61 17.88 8.46
N ARG A 1141 -0.35 17.85 7.55
CA ARG A 1141 -1.67 18.47 7.73
C ARG A 1141 -2.74 17.46 7.35
N ILE A 1142 -3.70 17.23 8.23
CA ILE A 1142 -4.77 16.26 8.03
C ILE A 1142 -6.10 17.02 7.87
N PRO A 1143 -6.49 17.43 6.63
CA PRO A 1143 -7.77 18.08 6.40
C PRO A 1143 -8.96 17.17 6.74
N TYR A 1144 -10.05 17.81 7.18
CA TYR A 1144 -11.32 17.18 7.54
C TYR A 1144 -12.41 17.62 6.54
N GLU A 1145 -12.57 16.88 5.45
CA GLU A 1145 -13.41 17.29 4.32
C GLU A 1145 -14.86 16.78 4.40
N ASP A 1146 -15.06 15.64 5.02
CA ASP A 1146 -16.38 15.05 5.25
C ASP A 1146 -16.39 14.33 6.59
N TYR A 1147 -17.51 14.39 7.30
CA TYR A 1147 -17.64 13.77 8.62
C TYR A 1147 -17.47 12.24 8.63
N ARG A 1148 -17.64 11.58 7.47
CA ARG A 1148 -17.37 10.13 7.29
C ARG A 1148 -15.98 9.84 6.75
N GLY A 1149 -15.22 10.88 6.44
CA GLY A 1149 -13.95 10.80 5.73
C GLY A 1149 -14.07 10.92 4.22
N GLN A 1150 -13.00 11.41 3.60
CA GLN A 1150 -12.91 11.66 2.17
C GLN A 1150 -11.55 11.18 1.62
N HIS A 1151 -11.55 10.68 0.38
CA HIS A 1151 -10.31 10.35 -0.32
C HIS A 1151 -9.74 11.58 -1.04
N GLY A 1152 -8.62 12.12 -0.55
CA GLY A 1152 -7.95 13.27 -1.14
C GLY A 1152 -8.74 14.58 -1.06
N ILE A 1153 -8.11 15.65 -1.55
CA ILE A 1153 -8.69 16.99 -1.59
C ILE A 1153 -9.55 17.11 -2.86
N GLY A 1154 -10.78 17.60 -2.71
CA GLY A 1154 -11.74 17.80 -3.79
C GLY A 1154 -11.59 19.15 -4.50
N SER A 1155 -12.57 19.49 -5.34
CA SER A 1155 -12.64 20.84 -5.92
C SER A 1155 -13.20 21.82 -4.88
N PRO A 1156 -12.72 23.09 -4.86
CA PRO A 1156 -13.29 24.14 -4.02
C PRO A 1156 -14.81 24.22 -4.11
N ASN A 1157 -15.47 24.29 -2.95
CA ASN A 1157 -16.92 24.41 -2.84
C ASN A 1157 -17.30 25.64 -2.01
N PRO A 1158 -17.68 26.76 -2.65
CA PRO A 1158 -18.03 28.01 -1.95
C PRO A 1158 -19.35 27.93 -1.17
N CYS A 1159 -20.08 26.81 -1.27
CA CYS A 1159 -21.28 26.57 -0.47
C CYS A 1159 -21.00 25.91 0.87
N ARG A 1160 -19.77 25.49 1.17
CA ARG A 1160 -19.39 25.04 2.52
C ARG A 1160 -19.33 26.23 3.48
N LYS A 1161 -19.53 26.00 4.78
CA LYS A 1161 -19.33 27.07 5.78
C LYS A 1161 -17.85 27.44 5.90
N PHE A 1162 -17.00 26.43 5.71
CA PHE A 1162 -15.56 26.57 5.56
C PHE A 1162 -15.10 25.75 4.35
N ASP A 1163 -14.52 26.40 3.33
CA ASP A 1163 -14.05 25.70 2.12
C ASP A 1163 -12.66 25.09 2.34
N ILE A 1164 -12.63 23.93 2.99
CA ILE A 1164 -11.40 23.18 3.29
C ILE A 1164 -10.64 22.77 2.01
N ASP A 1165 -11.34 22.52 0.91
CA ASP A 1165 -10.70 22.19 -0.36
C ASP A 1165 -9.94 23.42 -0.90
N MET A 1166 -10.55 24.61 -0.89
CA MET A 1166 -9.86 25.86 -1.21
C MET A 1166 -8.68 26.13 -0.26
N TYR A 1167 -8.87 25.91 1.04
CA TYR A 1167 -7.83 26.05 2.05
C TYR A 1167 -6.60 25.23 1.67
N MET A 1168 -6.77 23.95 1.37
CA MET A 1168 -5.65 23.05 1.09
C MET A 1168 -4.98 23.39 -0.25
N HIS A 1169 -5.73 23.77 -1.28
CA HIS A 1169 -5.15 24.24 -2.54
C HIS A 1169 -4.28 25.48 -2.36
N ASN A 1170 -4.76 26.46 -1.58
CA ASN A 1170 -4.01 27.67 -1.27
C ASN A 1170 -2.78 27.40 -0.39
N LEU A 1171 -2.91 26.51 0.60
CA LEU A 1171 -1.81 26.07 1.45
C LEU A 1171 -0.66 25.49 0.60
N ILE A 1172 -0.98 24.53 -0.27
CA ILE A 1172 0.00 23.88 -1.16
C ILE A 1172 0.65 24.91 -2.09
N ALA A 1173 -0.14 25.81 -2.67
CA ALA A 1173 0.40 26.82 -3.58
C ALA A 1173 1.35 27.80 -2.86
N VAL A 1174 1.05 28.25 -1.63
CA VAL A 1174 1.96 29.07 -0.83
C VAL A 1174 3.23 28.31 -0.45
N PHE A 1175 3.08 27.04 -0.05
CA PHE A 1175 4.20 26.19 0.30
C PHE A 1175 5.15 26.03 -0.90
N PHE A 1176 4.64 25.76 -2.09
CA PHE A 1176 5.44 25.65 -3.32
C PHE A 1176 6.03 26.98 -3.77
N TYR A 1177 5.26 28.07 -3.72
CA TYR A 1177 5.73 29.42 -4.07
C TYR A 1177 6.96 29.83 -3.25
N SER A 1178 7.03 29.37 -1.98
CA SER A 1178 8.15 29.66 -1.07
C SER A 1178 9.30 28.63 -1.11
N GLY A 1179 9.21 27.59 -1.95
CA GLY A 1179 10.15 26.46 -1.91
C GLY A 1179 10.11 25.69 -0.57
N GLY A 1180 8.96 25.69 0.09
CA GLY A 1180 8.75 25.03 1.39
C GLY A 1180 9.35 25.75 2.60
N THR A 1181 9.64 27.06 2.48
CA THR A 1181 10.19 27.87 3.58
C THR A 1181 9.11 28.61 4.37
N VAL A 1182 7.90 28.67 3.85
CA VAL A 1182 6.72 29.30 4.48
C VAL A 1182 5.57 28.28 4.50
N LEU A 1183 4.94 28.11 5.66
CA LEU A 1183 3.76 27.28 5.85
C LEU A 1183 2.72 28.06 6.67
N PRO A 1184 1.67 28.62 6.03
CA PRO A 1184 0.57 29.25 6.73
C PRO A 1184 -0.43 28.23 7.28
N ASP A 1185 -1.07 28.52 8.41
CA ASP A 1185 -2.25 27.81 8.95
C ASP A 1185 -3.39 28.81 9.21
N ASP A 1186 -3.43 29.94 8.48
CA ASP A 1186 -4.42 31.00 8.68
C ASP A 1186 -5.75 30.61 8.02
N VAL A 1187 -6.86 30.75 8.75
CA VAL A 1187 -8.22 30.48 8.24
C VAL A 1187 -8.54 31.25 6.96
N CYS A 1188 -7.86 32.37 6.68
CA CYS A 1188 -8.06 33.11 5.44
C CYS A 1188 -7.81 32.27 4.17
N LEU A 1189 -7.05 31.16 4.27
CA LEU A 1189 -6.70 30.28 3.15
C LEU A 1189 -7.93 29.62 2.50
N GLU A 1190 -9.06 29.47 3.21
CA GLU A 1190 -10.33 29.02 2.60
C GLU A 1190 -10.89 30.00 1.54
N SER A 1191 -10.26 31.16 1.40
CA SER A 1191 -10.62 32.18 0.43
C SER A 1191 -9.39 32.87 -0.18
N ASP A 1192 -9.61 33.84 -1.06
CA ASP A 1192 -8.55 34.59 -1.75
C ASP A 1192 -8.07 35.85 -1.03
N ASN A 1193 -8.47 36.03 0.23
CA ASN A 1193 -8.33 37.30 0.94
C ASN A 1193 -7.11 37.38 1.88
N CYS A 1194 -6.26 36.36 1.93
CA CYS A 1194 -5.05 36.40 2.75
C CYS A 1194 -4.13 37.55 2.35
N ASN A 1195 -3.77 38.42 3.29
CA ASN A 1195 -2.96 39.62 3.04
C ASN A 1195 -1.54 39.31 2.54
N TYR A 1196 -1.04 38.09 2.73
CA TYR A 1196 0.28 37.67 2.28
C TYR A 1196 0.27 37.04 0.88
N PHE A 1197 -0.89 36.86 0.23
CA PHE A 1197 -0.91 36.40 -1.15
C PHE A 1197 -0.27 37.44 -2.08
N PRO A 1198 0.45 37.00 -3.14
CA PRO A 1198 1.20 37.91 -4.00
C PRO A 1198 0.37 39.03 -4.64
N TRP A 1199 -0.93 38.82 -4.88
CA TRP A 1199 -1.83 39.82 -5.47
C TRP A 1199 -2.49 40.77 -4.45
N ASN A 1200 -2.37 40.48 -3.15
CA ASN A 1200 -2.88 41.32 -2.06
C ASN A 1200 -1.77 42.20 -1.44
N GLN A 1201 -0.51 41.94 -1.78
CA GLN A 1201 0.66 42.75 -1.45
C GLN A 1201 0.88 43.86 -2.49
#